data_AF-A0A2N5V960-F1
#
_entry.id   AF-A0A2N5V960-F1
#
_cell.length_a   1.000
_cell.length_b   1.000
_cell.length_c   1.000
_cell.angle_alpha   90.00
_cell.angle_beta   90.00
_cell.angle_gamma   90.00
#
_symmetry.space_group_name_H-M   'P 1'
#
loop_
_entity.id
_entity.type
_entity.pdbx_description
1 polymer ?
#
loop_
_entity_poly.entity_id
_entity_poly.type
_entity_poly.pdbx_seq_one_letter_code
_entity_poly.pdbx_strand_id
1 'polypeptide(L)'
;MESLTLLTTLSSQDKESILSLATDYQAGNVFGGSQSGDIHVWSLRTFFPVTRLVGHQSSVLCLTISIERSLLFSSSGDNTVRIWDTNLFGHALYVVKPPIDSCGDVLSLIWCDQLSVLYLGCQDTSIQWIYLPQLPTYRASDPKKQDSTAPSSAAVLRPNSAAPSMEHSLSAPVKSCSTSVGPPSPEGVNSMRTSANISPNLQSVRSPHHKFFDSLSQSELLKAARRRECKNSQSPPHMLSFELFTEGQGKLRDPIDDICSPEAPQREGGAEVLYIDNKDSVTYAHFGYIYCLLLICLNDQLLLISGSGDSTIKVWTLDPQTGALNRKFKLLSANSSSHLAPSTVSPQSSEDLGAVLTLAAYGSTLYSGYQDGVIKIWDLDTFTCIRTLFHRGSHLSSKDSDDVLTMTVLDNGELFSGCSSGVIIRWDSSFQRVLKWQSHEGSALASCFVLYQGKRLLLTGGSDNCIKIWDVYHTEASVPRLVTDVPEMKDEAGTAMAFQDRMFRHLSQFVSYRSISNEEHREECRQAALYLKTTLVKLGADARLLPGDPGRNPLVLATFKGKSSSESPTSKTRRRRVLYYGHYDVVQAGDAKDWTAPAFVMTGQNGWLYGRGVTDNKGPTLAVAYAVTALLDQRALDVDVVMLVEGEEEAGSAGFQKAVKENKELIGAIDVVLVSNSYWLDDETPCMTFGLRGVIHATVKVSSSQPDLHSGMHGGAVHEPVLDLVRILGDLVGKDGKIRLDGFYKGVRPIDAEEQKHYDRIVEHISNFANVELLKHSPTSDIRENLIAKWRQPSLSIHKIDVTGPAHSTVIPASAQSAVSIRIVPDQSLEEISSSLVSFLHEAFRPLNSSNTLEVKINQTADWWLGHPQDLHSMALAECVEEEWGMKPLWIREGGSIPSIPFLEQEFNATAIHLPMGSASDSAHLPNERIKMVNLEKGNHVVAKFLKKVALI
;
A
#
# COMPACT_ATOMS: atom_id res chain seq x y z
N MET A 1 29.34 -2.33 -0.39
CA MET A 1 29.19 -3.24 0.78
C MET A 1 28.72 -2.36 1.92
N GLU A 2 27.41 -2.26 2.11
CA GLU A 2 26.83 -1.47 3.20
C GLU A 2 27.10 -2.18 4.52
N SER A 3 27.84 -1.53 5.39
CA SER A 3 28.44 -2.11 6.59
C SER A 3 27.53 -1.94 7.81
N LEU A 4 26.95 -3.05 8.27
CA LEU A 4 26.38 -3.21 9.61
C LEU A 4 27.50 -3.50 10.61
N THR A 5 27.56 -2.79 11.73
CA THR A 5 28.61 -2.97 12.75
C THR A 5 28.02 -3.26 14.13
N LEU A 6 28.42 -4.37 14.76
CA LEU A 6 28.09 -4.62 16.17
C LEU A 6 28.91 -3.68 17.05
N LEU A 7 28.25 -2.78 17.78
CA LEU A 7 28.90 -1.86 18.70
C LEU A 7 29.20 -2.51 20.05
N THR A 8 28.23 -3.23 20.60
CA THR A 8 28.36 -3.88 21.91
C THR A 8 27.32 -4.99 22.11
N THR A 9 27.59 -5.85 23.09
CA THR A 9 26.66 -6.85 23.61
C THR A 9 26.49 -6.59 25.11
N LEU A 10 25.26 -6.30 25.52
CA LEU A 10 24.87 -6.14 26.91
C LEU A 10 24.32 -7.48 27.42
N SER A 11 24.77 -7.92 28.60
CA SER A 11 24.22 -9.10 29.25
C SER A 11 24.02 -8.84 30.75
N SER A 12 23.00 -9.46 31.33
CA SER A 12 22.78 -9.45 32.77
C SER A 12 23.52 -10.64 33.42
N GLN A 13 23.85 -10.51 34.70
CA GLN A 13 24.56 -11.57 35.44
C GLN A 13 23.70 -12.84 35.60
N ASP A 14 22.38 -12.70 35.57
CA ASP A 14 21.44 -13.77 35.87
C ASP A 14 21.17 -14.72 34.69
N LYS A 15 21.74 -14.45 33.50
CA LYS A 15 21.61 -15.26 32.28
C LYS A 15 20.15 -15.61 31.95
N GLU A 16 19.34 -14.58 31.75
CA GLU A 16 17.91 -14.70 31.45
C GLU A 16 17.56 -14.13 30.07
N SER A 17 16.59 -14.75 29.38
CA SER A 17 16.11 -14.30 28.08
C SER A 17 15.57 -12.87 28.15
N ILE A 18 15.90 -12.05 27.14
CA ILE A 18 15.36 -10.71 26.99
C ILE A 18 14.15 -10.78 26.06
N LEU A 19 12.96 -10.57 26.61
CA LEU A 19 11.69 -10.76 25.90
C LEU A 19 11.15 -9.47 25.26
N SER A 20 11.50 -8.32 25.83
CA SER A 20 10.99 -7.01 25.41
C SER A 20 12.04 -5.92 25.58
N LEU A 21 11.96 -4.89 24.74
CA LEU A 21 12.90 -3.77 24.72
C LEU A 21 12.16 -2.44 24.62
N ALA A 22 12.66 -1.42 25.32
CA ALA A 22 12.31 -0.02 25.13
C ALA A 22 13.54 0.86 25.28
N THR A 23 13.55 2.04 24.66
CA THR A 23 14.66 3.00 24.79
C THR A 23 14.14 4.39 25.11
N ASP A 24 14.86 5.07 26.00
CA ASP A 24 14.72 6.50 26.24
C ASP A 24 15.93 7.19 25.59
N TYR A 25 15.71 7.78 24.41
CA TYR A 25 16.79 8.44 23.68
C TYR A 25 17.21 9.78 24.31
N GLN A 26 16.34 10.42 25.10
CA GLN A 26 16.63 11.69 25.75
C GLN A 26 17.51 11.48 26.99
N ALA A 27 17.10 10.56 27.87
CA ALA A 27 17.89 10.20 29.05
C ALA A 27 19.06 9.27 28.70
N GLY A 28 19.03 8.63 27.53
CA GLY A 28 20.07 7.72 27.05
C GLY A 28 20.05 6.38 27.80
N ASN A 29 18.88 5.77 27.95
CA ASN A 29 18.69 4.51 28.65
C ASN A 29 18.08 3.42 27.74
N VAL A 30 18.51 2.18 27.93
CA VAL A 30 17.94 0.96 27.34
C VAL A 30 17.28 0.16 28.44
N PHE A 31 16.04 -0.24 28.24
CA PHE A 31 15.28 -1.11 29.14
C PHE A 31 15.11 -2.47 28.49
N GLY A 32 15.50 -3.54 29.18
CA GLY A 32 15.30 -4.93 28.76
C GLY A 32 14.46 -5.70 29.78
N GLY A 33 13.27 -6.12 29.37
CA GLY A 33 12.38 -6.95 30.18
C GLY A 33 12.82 -8.42 30.12
N SER A 34 13.03 -9.03 31.28
CA SER A 34 13.53 -10.40 31.38
C SER A 34 12.43 -11.42 31.63
N GLN A 35 12.75 -12.70 31.35
CA GLN A 35 11.88 -13.84 31.64
C GLN A 35 11.66 -14.09 33.15
N SER A 36 12.45 -13.48 34.04
CA SER A 36 12.23 -13.61 35.49
C SER A 36 11.28 -12.57 36.09
N GLY A 37 10.90 -11.55 35.32
CA GLY A 37 10.05 -10.46 35.76
C GLY A 37 10.79 -9.17 36.10
N ASP A 38 12.09 -9.11 35.84
CA ASP A 38 12.88 -7.91 36.11
C ASP A 38 13.13 -7.10 34.85
N ILE A 39 13.29 -5.78 35.02
CA ILE A 39 13.64 -4.87 33.93
C ILE A 39 15.04 -4.36 34.20
N HIS A 40 15.98 -4.77 33.36
CA HIS A 40 17.35 -4.31 33.43
C HIS A 40 17.51 -3.00 32.66
N VAL A 41 18.25 -2.04 33.23
CA VAL A 41 18.49 -0.73 32.64
C VAL A 41 19.97 -0.55 32.36
N TRP A 42 20.31 -0.15 31.13
CA TRP A 42 21.67 0.18 30.72
C TRP A 42 21.74 1.57 30.12
N SER A 43 22.90 2.20 30.17
CA SER A 43 23.11 3.49 29.51
C SER A 43 23.46 3.30 28.03
N LEU A 44 22.76 3.99 27.12
CA LEU A 44 23.14 4.11 25.70
C LEU A 44 24.46 4.85 25.50
N ARG A 45 24.89 5.65 26.49
CA ARG A 45 26.13 6.44 26.39
C ARG A 45 27.36 5.61 26.72
N THR A 46 27.29 4.79 27.77
CA THR A 46 28.45 4.06 28.30
C THR A 46 28.35 2.55 28.15
N PHE A 47 27.16 2.04 27.80
CA PHE A 47 26.83 0.61 27.75
C PHE A 47 26.98 -0.13 29.09
N PHE A 48 27.17 0.59 30.19
CA PHE A 48 27.20 0.02 31.53
C PHE A 48 25.78 -0.13 32.11
N PRO A 49 25.55 -1.16 32.95
CA PRO A 49 24.30 -1.30 33.70
C PRO A 49 24.12 -0.10 34.63
N VAL A 50 22.92 0.48 34.61
CA VAL A 50 22.51 1.60 35.46
C VAL A 50 21.84 1.07 36.72
N THR A 51 20.78 0.25 36.54
CA THR A 51 19.99 -0.31 37.65
C THR A 51 19.12 -1.48 37.18
N ARG A 52 18.32 -2.04 38.09
CA ARG A 52 17.32 -3.07 37.84
C ARG A 52 16.02 -2.67 38.51
N LEU A 53 14.92 -2.66 37.75
CA LEU A 53 13.57 -2.47 38.30
C LEU A 53 12.98 -3.85 38.61
N VAL A 54 12.59 -4.02 39.87
CA VAL A 54 12.07 -5.30 40.40
C VAL A 54 10.64 -5.06 40.87
N GLY A 55 9.71 -5.90 40.41
CA GLY A 55 8.33 -5.83 40.90
C GLY A 55 7.37 -6.84 40.29
N HIS A 56 7.55 -7.25 39.04
CA HIS A 56 6.71 -8.31 38.47
C HIS A 56 7.01 -9.66 39.10
N GLN A 57 6.00 -10.53 39.14
CA GLN A 57 6.10 -11.88 39.70
C GLN A 57 6.33 -12.96 38.62
N SER A 58 6.26 -12.57 37.35
CA SER A 58 6.40 -13.41 36.16
C SER A 58 7.08 -12.62 35.03
N SER A 59 7.35 -13.27 33.90
CA SER A 59 8.03 -12.72 32.72
C SER A 59 7.52 -11.34 32.29
N VAL A 60 8.42 -10.40 31.97
CA VAL A 60 8.07 -9.10 31.38
C VAL A 60 7.88 -9.25 29.87
N LEU A 61 6.62 -9.28 29.41
CA LEU A 61 6.27 -9.67 28.04
C LEU A 61 6.33 -8.50 27.05
N CYS A 62 6.00 -7.29 27.47
CA CYS A 62 6.04 -6.11 26.63
C CYS A 62 6.49 -4.88 27.42
N LEU A 63 7.24 -3.99 26.75
CA LEU A 63 7.63 -2.68 27.25
C LEU A 63 7.19 -1.61 26.26
N THR A 64 6.61 -0.53 26.77
CA THR A 64 6.36 0.69 25.99
C THR A 64 6.71 1.90 26.86
N ILE A 65 7.05 3.04 26.25
CA ILE A 65 7.60 4.20 26.96
C ILE A 65 6.94 5.49 26.49
N SER A 66 6.67 6.40 27.43
CA SER A 66 6.37 7.80 27.17
C SER A 66 7.58 8.62 27.59
N ILE A 67 8.30 9.14 26.60
CA ILE A 67 9.48 9.97 26.84
C ILE A 67 9.05 11.33 27.41
N GLU A 68 7.97 11.92 26.86
CA GLU A 68 7.39 13.19 27.30
C GLU A 68 6.96 13.17 28.78
N ARG A 69 6.50 12.01 29.28
CA ARG A 69 6.10 11.85 30.69
C ARG A 69 7.17 11.22 31.57
N SER A 70 8.30 10.80 31.00
CA SER A 70 9.31 9.99 31.69
C SER A 70 8.71 8.74 32.36
N LEU A 71 7.81 8.06 31.65
CA LEU A 71 7.13 6.85 32.13
C LEU A 71 7.48 5.64 31.29
N LEU A 72 7.82 4.54 31.96
CA LEU A 72 7.93 3.22 31.36
C LEU A 72 6.73 2.37 31.78
N PHE A 73 6.12 1.66 30.83
CA PHE A 73 5.02 0.74 31.06
C PHE A 73 5.51 -0.68 30.77
N SER A 74 5.24 -1.61 31.68
CA SER A 74 5.61 -3.01 31.52
C SER A 74 4.44 -3.94 31.77
N SER A 75 4.20 -4.87 30.85
CA SER A 75 3.23 -5.96 31.05
C SER A 75 3.93 -7.24 31.42
N SER A 76 3.19 -8.13 32.08
CA SER A 76 3.73 -9.38 32.59
C SER A 76 2.73 -10.54 32.51
N GLY A 77 3.27 -11.76 32.56
CA GLY A 77 2.52 -12.98 32.80
C GLY A 77 2.05 -13.15 34.25
N ASP A 78 2.09 -12.08 35.06
CA ASP A 78 1.48 -12.02 36.40
C ASP A 78 0.10 -11.33 36.37
N ASN A 79 -0.46 -11.14 35.17
CA ASN A 79 -1.73 -10.49 34.89
C ASN A 79 -1.77 -8.99 35.26
N THR A 80 -0.63 -8.34 35.46
CA THR A 80 -0.55 -6.90 35.80
C THR A 80 0.24 -6.09 34.79
N VAL A 81 -0.02 -4.79 34.80
CA VAL A 81 0.86 -3.80 34.19
C VAL A 81 1.44 -2.90 35.26
N ARG A 82 2.73 -2.59 35.18
CA ARG A 82 3.41 -1.67 36.09
C ARG A 82 3.87 -0.43 35.35
N ILE A 83 3.78 0.70 36.04
CA ILE A 83 4.19 2.01 35.53
C ILE A 83 5.38 2.49 36.37
N TRP A 84 6.48 2.84 35.73
CA TRP A 84 7.73 3.21 36.37
C TRP A 84 8.14 4.62 35.96
N ASP A 85 8.82 5.32 36.86
CA ASP A 85 9.49 6.59 36.56
C ASP A 85 10.88 6.31 35.94
N THR A 86 11.14 6.86 34.76
CA THR A 86 12.41 6.64 34.02
C THR A 86 13.56 7.52 34.50
N ASN A 87 13.34 8.44 35.43
CA ASN A 87 14.37 9.29 36.03
C ASN A 87 14.77 8.83 37.44
N LEU A 88 13.80 8.36 38.23
CA LEU A 88 14.01 8.01 39.64
C LEU A 88 14.46 6.56 39.85
N PHE A 89 14.14 5.64 38.92
CA PHE A 89 14.51 4.23 38.95
C PHE A 89 14.22 3.52 40.29
N GLY A 90 12.98 3.66 40.79
CA GLY A 90 12.54 3.11 42.07
C GLY A 90 11.44 2.04 41.95
N HIS A 91 10.59 1.96 42.97
CA HIS A 91 9.37 1.14 42.93
C HIS A 91 8.42 1.63 41.83
N ALA A 92 7.58 0.73 41.33
CA ALA A 92 6.51 1.10 40.42
C ALA A 92 5.65 2.22 41.04
N LEU A 93 5.33 3.25 40.25
CA LEU A 93 4.40 4.31 40.62
C LEU A 93 2.98 3.73 40.74
N TYR A 94 2.61 2.92 39.74
CA TYR A 94 1.28 2.33 39.64
C TYR A 94 1.35 0.84 39.30
N VAL A 95 0.38 0.09 39.81
CA VAL A 95 0.04 -1.28 39.38
C VAL A 95 -1.35 -1.24 38.79
N VAL A 96 -1.46 -1.43 37.48
CA VAL A 96 -2.73 -1.52 36.78
C VAL A 96 -3.20 -2.97 36.79
N LYS A 97 -4.41 -3.19 37.31
CA LYS A 97 -5.08 -4.48 37.34
C LYS A 97 -6.29 -4.49 36.40
N PRO A 98 -6.38 -5.48 35.51
CA PRO A 98 -7.53 -5.66 34.63
C PRO A 98 -8.80 -6.01 35.43
N PRO A 99 -10.01 -5.84 34.86
CA PRO A 99 -11.28 -5.91 35.60
C PRO A 99 -11.65 -7.33 36.06
N ILE A 100 -11.09 -8.34 35.40
CA ILE A 100 -11.40 -9.76 35.60
C ILE A 100 -10.17 -10.40 36.27
N ASP A 101 -10.39 -11.16 37.35
CA ASP A 101 -9.35 -11.88 38.12
C ASP A 101 -8.49 -12.88 37.29
N SER A 102 -8.67 -12.95 35.97
CA SER A 102 -7.96 -13.84 35.05
C SER A 102 -8.04 -13.35 33.60
N CYS A 103 -7.52 -12.16 33.27
CA CYS A 103 -7.24 -11.85 31.85
C CYS A 103 -6.11 -12.72 31.26
N GLY A 104 -5.46 -13.52 32.12
CA GLY A 104 -4.23 -14.24 31.82
C GLY A 104 -3.08 -13.27 31.54
N ASP A 105 -2.11 -13.74 30.76
CA ASP A 105 -0.96 -12.95 30.40
C ASP A 105 -1.35 -11.68 29.64
N VAL A 106 -0.74 -10.55 30.00
CA VAL A 106 -0.84 -9.30 29.24
C VAL A 106 0.30 -9.29 28.21
N LEU A 107 -0.01 -9.73 26.99
CA LEU A 107 0.97 -10.06 25.96
C LEU A 107 1.50 -8.85 25.21
N SER A 108 0.69 -7.79 25.05
CA SER A 108 1.07 -6.59 24.31
C SER A 108 0.55 -5.31 24.96
N LEU A 109 1.34 -4.23 24.82
CA LEU A 109 1.02 -2.89 25.32
C LEU A 109 1.33 -1.83 24.28
N ILE A 110 0.51 -0.78 24.23
CA ILE A 110 0.85 0.44 23.49
C ILE A 110 0.29 1.68 24.19
N TRP A 111 1.13 2.71 24.33
CA TRP A 111 0.78 3.98 24.96
C TRP A 111 0.45 5.06 23.91
N CYS A 112 -0.58 5.85 24.17
CA CYS A 112 -0.96 7.01 23.37
C CYS A 112 -0.79 8.31 24.17
N ASP A 113 0.26 9.08 23.90
CA ASP A 113 0.50 10.38 24.57
C ASP A 113 -0.62 11.39 24.31
N GLN A 114 -1.14 11.43 23.07
CA GLN A 114 -2.17 12.38 22.64
C GLN A 114 -3.47 12.22 23.45
N LEU A 115 -3.88 10.97 23.73
CA LEU A 115 -5.11 10.66 24.45
C LEU A 115 -4.87 10.38 25.94
N SER A 116 -3.61 10.20 26.36
CA SER A 116 -3.26 9.74 27.70
C SER A 116 -3.84 8.36 28.04
N VAL A 117 -3.91 7.47 27.06
CA VAL A 117 -4.53 6.15 27.20
C VAL A 117 -3.49 5.05 26.95
N LEU A 118 -3.49 4.05 27.83
CA LEU A 118 -2.73 2.82 27.67
C LEU A 118 -3.65 1.70 27.19
N TYR A 119 -3.29 1.02 26.10
CA TYR A 119 -4.02 -0.14 25.56
C TYR A 119 -3.27 -1.43 25.85
N LEU A 120 -4.03 -2.49 26.14
CA LEU A 120 -3.55 -3.81 26.54
C LEU A 120 -4.17 -4.89 25.66
N GLY A 121 -3.35 -5.81 25.16
CA GLY A 121 -3.78 -7.04 24.48
C GLY A 121 -3.57 -8.25 25.39
N CYS A 122 -4.67 -8.95 25.70
CA CYS A 122 -4.70 -9.98 26.72
C CYS A 122 -4.80 -11.41 26.16
N GLN A 123 -4.39 -12.39 26.96
CA GLN A 123 -4.53 -13.82 26.65
C GLN A 123 -6.00 -14.27 26.61
N ASP A 124 -6.89 -13.63 27.37
CA ASP A 124 -8.33 -13.87 27.33
C ASP A 124 -9.03 -13.34 26.06
N THR A 125 -8.26 -12.92 25.04
CA THR A 125 -8.72 -12.39 23.74
C THR A 125 -9.34 -11.00 23.79
N SER A 126 -9.23 -10.30 24.92
CA SER A 126 -9.74 -8.92 25.08
C SER A 126 -8.70 -7.86 24.74
N ILE A 127 -9.17 -6.73 24.20
CA ILE A 127 -8.43 -5.46 24.22
C ILE A 127 -9.02 -4.61 25.35
N GLN A 128 -8.16 -4.13 26.24
CA GLN A 128 -8.54 -3.31 27.39
C GLN A 128 -7.78 -1.99 27.36
N TRP A 129 -8.30 -0.95 28.01
CA TRP A 129 -7.60 0.32 28.09
C TRP A 129 -7.83 1.05 29.41
N ILE A 130 -6.89 1.92 29.77
CA ILE A 130 -7.01 2.79 30.94
C ILE A 130 -6.52 4.19 30.62
N TYR A 131 -7.32 5.18 31.04
CA TYR A 131 -6.92 6.58 30.99
C TYR A 131 -6.04 6.90 32.20
N LEU A 132 -4.87 7.51 31.94
CA LEU A 132 -3.98 7.99 32.99
C LEU A 132 -3.98 9.52 33.01
N PRO A 133 -4.55 10.16 34.04
CA PRO A 133 -4.56 11.61 34.15
C PRO A 133 -3.13 12.16 34.18
N GLN A 134 -2.95 13.40 33.70
CA GLN A 134 -1.64 14.04 33.71
C GLN A 134 -1.13 14.14 35.15
N LEU A 135 0.03 13.54 35.42
CA LEU A 135 0.80 13.86 36.60
C LEU A 135 1.20 15.35 36.53
N PRO A 136 1.03 16.14 37.59
CA PRO A 136 1.46 17.53 37.58
C PRO A 136 2.96 17.58 37.30
N THR A 137 3.33 18.18 36.16
CA THR A 137 4.72 18.34 35.77
C THR A 137 5.43 19.20 36.82
N TYR A 138 6.44 18.64 37.49
CA TYR A 138 7.36 19.43 38.31
C TYR A 138 8.26 20.21 37.35
N ARG A 139 7.74 21.33 36.81
CA ARG A 139 8.57 22.27 36.06
C ARG A 139 9.60 22.84 37.02
N ALA A 140 10.87 22.63 36.69
CA ALA A 140 11.98 23.37 37.27
C ALA A 140 11.62 24.87 37.27
N SER A 141 11.68 25.48 38.45
CA SER A 141 11.34 26.87 38.67
C SER A 141 12.21 27.81 37.82
N ASP A 142 11.56 28.72 37.11
CA ASP A 142 12.16 29.89 36.48
C ASP A 142 12.98 30.71 37.50
N PRO A 143 14.23 31.11 37.20
CA PRO A 143 15.03 31.90 38.12
C PRO A 143 14.76 33.40 37.90
N LYS A 144 13.61 33.92 38.35
CA LYS A 144 13.39 35.38 38.50
C LYS A 144 12.43 35.74 39.64
N LYS A 145 12.98 35.98 40.84
CA LYS A 145 12.81 37.24 41.62
C LYS A 145 13.52 37.12 42.98
N GLN A 146 14.27 38.17 43.30
CA GLN A 146 15.07 38.39 44.50
C GLN A 146 14.19 38.54 45.75
N ASP A 147 14.70 38.15 46.91
CA ASP A 147 14.90 39.13 47.99
C ASP A 147 16.04 38.76 48.95
N SER A 148 16.69 39.81 49.43
CA SER A 148 17.96 39.89 50.14
C SER A 148 17.92 39.37 51.58
N THR A 149 18.98 38.69 52.02
CA THR A 149 19.84 39.05 53.18
C THR A 149 20.94 38.01 53.37
N ALA A 150 22.20 38.46 53.36
CA ALA A 150 23.41 37.70 53.64
C ALA A 150 23.69 37.69 55.18
N PRO A 151 24.63 36.88 55.76
CA PRO A 151 26.04 36.88 55.36
C PRO A 151 26.82 35.54 55.36
N SER A 152 27.81 35.51 54.46
CA SER A 152 29.19 34.97 54.54
C SER A 152 29.49 33.54 55.04
N SER A 153 30.12 32.73 54.20
CA SER A 153 31.60 32.62 54.13
C SER A 153 32.05 31.69 53.00
N ALA A 154 32.99 32.16 52.19
CA ALA A 154 33.55 31.50 51.02
C ALA A 154 34.76 30.61 51.36
N ALA A 155 34.97 29.54 50.59
CA ALA A 155 36.30 29.09 50.19
C ALA A 155 36.23 28.26 48.90
N VAL A 156 36.84 28.82 47.86
CA VAL A 156 37.15 28.25 46.55
C VAL A 156 38.38 27.32 46.68
N LEU A 157 38.46 26.24 45.90
CA LEU A 157 39.67 25.87 45.13
C LEU A 157 39.39 24.72 44.12
N ARG A 158 39.92 24.93 42.91
CA ARG A 158 39.89 24.04 41.73
C ARG A 158 40.82 22.82 41.89
N PRO A 159 40.65 21.75 41.07
CA PRO A 159 41.41 20.51 41.18
C PRO A 159 42.74 20.55 40.43
N ASN A 160 43.77 19.94 41.02
CA ASN A 160 45.05 19.65 40.39
C ASN A 160 45.08 18.21 39.86
N SER A 161 45.54 18.08 38.62
CA SER A 161 45.93 16.88 37.90
C SER A 161 47.18 16.21 38.48
N ALA A 162 47.22 14.88 38.54
CA ALA A 162 48.39 14.06 38.23
C ALA A 162 48.03 12.56 38.27
N ALA A 163 48.33 11.85 37.19
CA ALA A 163 48.46 10.39 37.17
C ALA A 163 49.86 9.98 37.67
N PRO A 164 50.04 8.71 38.06
CA PRO A 164 51.09 7.95 37.38
C PRO A 164 50.75 6.48 37.07
N SER A 165 51.46 5.98 36.06
CA SER A 165 51.59 4.63 35.50
C SER A 165 52.40 3.66 36.38
N MET A 166 52.21 2.34 36.21
CA MET A 166 53.30 1.33 36.16
C MET A 166 52.83 -0.05 35.66
N GLU A 167 53.74 -0.74 34.98
CA GLU A 167 53.59 -1.97 34.20
C GLU A 167 53.98 -3.28 34.94
N HIS A 168 53.72 -4.41 34.25
CA HIS A 168 54.47 -5.69 34.18
C HIS A 168 54.34 -6.80 35.27
N SER A 169 53.54 -7.82 34.89
CA SER A 169 53.91 -9.22 34.58
C SER A 169 54.28 -10.28 35.64
N LEU A 170 53.64 -11.46 35.45
CA LEU A 170 54.09 -12.87 35.59
C LEU A 170 54.30 -13.51 36.97
N SER A 171 53.49 -14.56 37.27
CA SER A 171 53.96 -15.94 37.54
C SER A 171 52.80 -16.90 37.90
N ALA A 172 52.76 -18.07 37.25
CA ALA A 172 51.94 -19.25 37.57
C ALA A 172 52.75 -20.24 38.45
N PRO A 173 52.38 -21.55 38.60
CA PRO A 173 51.11 -22.23 38.94
C PRO A 173 51.33 -23.20 40.14
N VAL A 174 50.40 -24.15 40.44
CA VAL A 174 50.70 -25.60 40.69
C VAL A 174 49.48 -26.41 41.24
N LYS A 175 49.09 -27.44 40.46
CA LYS A 175 48.73 -28.85 40.79
C LYS A 175 47.49 -29.17 41.67
N SER A 176 46.75 -30.29 41.50
CA SER A 176 46.89 -31.49 40.65
C SER A 176 45.68 -32.45 40.80
N CYS A 177 45.41 -33.21 39.72
CA CYS A 177 45.02 -34.65 39.62
C CYS A 177 43.70 -35.13 40.27
N SER A 178 42.93 -36.08 39.73
CA SER A 178 43.13 -37.21 38.78
C SER A 178 41.75 -37.76 38.34
N THR A 179 41.44 -37.95 37.04
CA THR A 179 41.34 -39.23 36.26
C THR A 179 40.58 -40.38 36.97
N SER A 180 39.66 -41.19 36.39
CA SER A 180 39.38 -41.60 34.99
C SER A 180 38.28 -42.70 34.93
N VAL A 181 37.53 -42.79 33.81
CA VAL A 181 36.97 -44.01 33.12
C VAL A 181 35.89 -44.81 33.88
N GLY A 182 34.76 -45.32 33.36
CA GLY A 182 34.17 -45.61 32.04
C GLY A 182 32.91 -46.53 32.28
N PRO A 183 32.09 -46.86 31.26
CA PRO A 183 30.63 -47.17 31.36
C PRO A 183 30.31 -48.68 31.52
N PRO A 184 29.04 -49.16 31.78
CA PRO A 184 27.93 -49.20 30.78
C PRO A 184 26.47 -49.13 31.36
N SER A 185 25.49 -49.03 30.45
CA SER A 185 24.02 -49.22 30.63
C SER A 185 23.60 -50.70 30.43
N PRO A 186 22.30 -51.14 30.43
CA PRO A 186 21.00 -50.56 30.87
C PRO A 186 20.13 -51.56 31.71
N GLU A 187 18.87 -51.16 31.98
CA GLU A 187 17.64 -51.96 32.30
C GLU A 187 16.98 -51.76 33.69
N GLY A 188 15.72 -51.32 33.67
CA GLY A 188 14.61 -52.13 34.20
C GLY A 188 13.98 -51.83 35.57
N VAL A 189 12.74 -51.30 35.51
CA VAL A 189 11.55 -51.66 36.32
C VAL A 189 11.25 -50.93 37.65
N ASN A 190 10.09 -50.24 37.63
CA ASN A 190 9.07 -49.92 38.65
C ASN A 190 9.31 -50.28 40.13
N SER A 191 9.01 -49.31 41.02
CA SER A 191 8.10 -49.52 42.16
C SER A 191 7.74 -48.20 42.86
N MET A 192 6.45 -47.97 43.06
CA MET A 192 5.88 -46.95 43.94
C MET A 192 6.24 -47.22 45.41
N ARG A 193 6.50 -46.16 46.19
CA ARG A 193 6.01 -46.03 47.57
C ARG A 193 6.00 -44.60 48.05
N THR A 194 4.87 -44.27 48.66
CA THR A 194 4.51 -43.05 49.38
C THR A 194 5.19 -42.98 50.74
N SER A 195 5.64 -41.79 51.14
CA SER A 195 5.57 -41.33 52.53
C SER A 195 5.69 -39.81 52.59
N ALA A 196 4.68 -39.20 53.19
CA ALA A 196 4.64 -37.79 53.54
C ALA A 196 5.53 -37.53 54.77
N ASN A 197 6.23 -36.40 54.77
CA ASN A 197 6.64 -35.71 56.00
C ASN A 197 6.56 -34.21 55.77
N ILE A 198 5.71 -33.57 56.56
CA ILE A 198 5.49 -32.13 56.63
C ILE A 198 6.43 -31.57 57.70
N SER A 199 7.17 -30.51 57.37
CA SER A 199 7.61 -29.47 58.32
C SER A 199 7.86 -28.16 57.56
N PRO A 200 7.55 -26.99 58.15
CA PRO A 200 7.27 -25.77 57.41
C PRO A 200 8.52 -24.90 57.25
N ASN A 201 8.72 -24.35 56.06
CA ASN A 201 9.49 -23.13 55.87
C ASN A 201 8.80 -22.32 54.77
N LEU A 202 8.24 -21.16 55.13
CA LEU A 202 7.70 -20.18 54.19
C LEU A 202 8.88 -19.60 53.39
N GLN A 203 9.03 -20.06 52.15
CA GLN A 203 9.63 -19.28 51.06
C GLN A 203 8.51 -18.95 50.09
N SER A 204 8.40 -17.69 49.68
CA SER A 204 7.44 -17.26 48.65
C SER A 204 7.70 -18.03 47.36
N VAL A 205 6.81 -18.96 47.03
CA VAL A 205 6.89 -19.76 45.80
C VAL A 205 6.53 -18.86 44.63
N ARG A 206 7.53 -18.43 43.85
CA ARG A 206 7.32 -17.82 42.53
C ARG A 206 6.61 -18.85 41.63
N SER A 207 5.64 -18.41 40.83
CA SER A 207 4.96 -19.26 39.84
C SER A 207 5.98 -19.84 38.84
N PRO A 208 5.75 -21.05 38.29
CA PRO A 208 6.66 -21.64 37.32
C PRO A 208 6.83 -20.75 36.09
N HIS A 209 8.07 -20.60 35.63
CA HIS A 209 8.46 -19.76 34.48
C HIS A 209 7.61 -20.06 33.23
N HIS A 210 7.24 -18.99 32.51
CA HIS A 210 6.49 -19.10 31.26
C HIS A 210 7.36 -19.77 30.19
N LYS A 211 6.92 -20.93 29.67
CA LYS A 211 7.65 -21.79 28.71
C LYS A 211 7.28 -21.57 27.25
N PHE A 212 6.56 -20.49 26.93
CA PHE A 212 5.97 -20.30 25.60
C PHE A 212 7.00 -20.26 24.46
N PHE A 213 8.21 -19.75 24.71
CA PHE A 213 9.30 -19.72 23.72
C PHE A 213 10.18 -20.98 23.74
N ASP A 214 9.92 -21.93 24.64
CA ASP A 214 10.60 -23.23 24.68
C ASP A 214 9.77 -24.25 23.90
N SER A 215 10.24 -24.57 22.69
CA SER A 215 9.64 -25.46 21.70
C SER A 215 8.80 -26.63 22.27
N LEU A 216 7.47 -26.55 22.12
CA LEU A 216 6.58 -27.71 22.21
C LEU A 216 5.94 -27.97 20.85
N SER A 217 6.11 -29.19 20.33
CA SER A 217 5.45 -29.61 19.09
C SER A 217 3.94 -29.75 19.29
N GLN A 218 3.17 -29.38 18.25
CA GLN A 218 1.70 -29.43 18.18
C GLN A 218 1.11 -30.80 18.62
N SER A 219 1.87 -31.89 18.50
CA SER A 219 1.44 -33.25 18.89
C SER A 219 1.23 -33.45 20.39
N GLU A 220 1.92 -32.68 21.24
CA GLU A 220 1.81 -32.79 22.70
C GLU A 220 0.69 -31.91 23.27
N LEU A 221 0.47 -30.73 22.66
CA LEU A 221 -0.63 -29.82 22.99
C LEU A 221 -2.01 -30.42 22.67
N LEU A 222 -2.12 -31.14 21.55
CA LEU A 222 -3.35 -31.89 21.17
C LEU A 222 -3.67 -33.05 22.14
N LYS A 223 -2.66 -33.67 22.76
CA LYS A 223 -2.86 -34.74 23.76
C LYS A 223 -3.28 -34.18 25.13
N ALA A 224 -2.84 -32.97 25.49
CA ALA A 224 -3.24 -32.30 26.72
C ALA A 224 -4.69 -31.77 26.64
N ALA A 225 -5.10 -31.23 25.49
CA ALA A 225 -6.47 -30.76 25.24
C ALA A 225 -7.49 -31.91 25.26
N ARG A 226 -7.20 -33.03 24.58
CA ARG A 226 -8.09 -34.21 24.55
C ARG A 226 -8.31 -34.89 25.91
N ARG A 227 -7.40 -34.72 26.87
CA ARG A 227 -7.57 -35.27 28.23
C ARG A 227 -8.54 -34.47 29.09
N ARG A 228 -8.85 -33.21 28.73
CA ARG A 228 -9.81 -32.36 29.46
C ARG A 228 -11.22 -32.42 28.89
N GLU A 229 -11.39 -32.75 27.61
CA GLU A 229 -12.71 -32.86 26.95
C GLU A 229 -13.51 -34.11 27.34
N CYS A 230 -12.89 -35.19 27.83
CA CYS A 230 -13.61 -36.40 28.26
C CYS A 230 -14.43 -36.27 29.55
N LYS A 231 -14.47 -35.11 30.21
CA LYS A 231 -15.23 -34.92 31.46
C LYS A 231 -16.52 -34.10 31.35
N ASN A 232 -16.78 -33.43 30.24
CA ASN A 232 -18.02 -32.65 30.04
C ASN A 232 -18.68 -33.01 28.70
N SER A 233 -19.22 -34.22 28.60
CA SER A 233 -20.11 -34.61 27.49
C SER A 233 -21.51 -34.92 28.04
N GLN A 234 -22.39 -33.92 28.01
CA GLN A 234 -23.83 -34.16 27.79
C GLN A 234 -24.30 -33.23 26.68
N SER A 235 -25.02 -33.84 25.73
CA SER A 235 -25.44 -33.38 24.41
C SER A 235 -26.43 -32.18 24.41
N PRO A 236 -26.58 -31.47 23.27
CA PRO A 236 -27.38 -30.25 23.16
C PRO A 236 -28.83 -30.54 22.73
N PRO A 237 -29.78 -29.59 22.94
CA PRO A 237 -30.95 -29.52 22.10
C PRO A 237 -31.01 -28.21 21.29
N HIS A 238 -31.08 -28.43 19.97
CA HIS A 238 -31.79 -27.72 18.91
C HIS A 238 -32.13 -26.22 18.98
N MET A 239 -31.69 -25.58 17.89
CA MET A 239 -32.06 -24.29 17.31
C MET A 239 -33.57 -24.19 16.99
N LEU A 240 -34.24 -23.14 17.46
CA LEU A 240 -35.54 -22.67 16.94
C LEU A 240 -35.70 -21.13 17.09
N SER A 241 -35.84 -20.49 15.92
CA SER A 241 -36.68 -19.34 15.54
C SER A 241 -36.89 -18.13 16.47
N PHE A 242 -36.59 -16.95 15.91
CA PHE A 242 -37.15 -15.64 16.24
C PHE A 242 -38.69 -15.61 16.04
N GLU A 243 -39.45 -15.16 17.05
CA GLU A 243 -40.43 -14.04 17.00
C GLU A 243 -41.34 -13.99 18.26
N LEU A 244 -41.66 -12.74 18.67
CA LEU A 244 -42.82 -12.27 19.44
C LEU A 244 -43.03 -12.76 20.90
N PHE A 245 -43.00 -11.83 21.87
CA PHE A 245 -44.20 -11.40 22.64
C PHE A 245 -43.91 -10.19 23.54
N THR A 246 -45.00 -9.47 23.80
CA THR A 246 -45.26 -8.14 24.36
C THR A 246 -45.07 -7.97 25.87
N GLU A 247 -44.98 -6.69 26.26
CA GLU A 247 -45.36 -6.05 27.53
C GLU A 247 -45.68 -6.92 28.75
N GLY A 248 -44.90 -6.71 29.81
CA GLY A 248 -45.25 -7.05 31.18
C GLY A 248 -44.71 -6.00 32.14
N GLN A 249 -45.59 -5.13 32.65
CA GLN A 249 -45.30 -4.17 33.70
C GLN A 249 -44.80 -4.88 34.97
N GLY A 250 -43.66 -4.45 35.50
CA GLY A 250 -43.08 -4.95 36.75
C GLY A 250 -42.31 -3.85 37.48
N LYS A 251 -43.05 -3.12 38.32
CA LYS A 251 -42.66 -2.18 39.41
C LYS A 251 -41.16 -1.85 39.59
N LEU A 252 -40.88 -0.55 39.44
CA LEU A 252 -39.78 0.21 40.02
C LEU A 252 -39.50 -0.19 41.48
N ARG A 253 -38.24 -0.47 41.79
CA ARG A 253 -37.66 -0.29 43.12
C ARG A 253 -36.69 0.89 43.03
N ASP A 254 -36.91 1.88 43.88
CA ASP A 254 -36.07 3.06 44.04
C ASP A 254 -34.63 2.70 44.44
N PRO A 255 -33.63 3.51 44.06
CA PRO A 255 -32.24 3.31 44.43
C PRO A 255 -32.03 3.65 45.91
N ILE A 256 -31.36 2.76 46.64
CA ILE A 256 -30.82 3.10 47.96
C ILE A 256 -29.48 3.79 47.71
N ASP A 257 -29.43 5.07 48.11
CA ASP A 257 -28.21 5.85 48.26
C ASP A 257 -27.30 5.19 49.31
N ASP A 258 -26.25 4.50 48.87
CA ASP A 258 -25.08 4.24 49.71
C ASP A 258 -23.98 5.24 49.34
N ILE A 259 -23.91 6.30 50.14
CA ILE A 259 -22.80 7.24 50.21
C ILE A 259 -21.61 6.46 50.81
N CYS A 260 -20.79 5.84 49.96
CA CYS A 260 -19.48 5.35 50.37
C CYS A 260 -18.46 6.49 50.24
N SER A 261 -17.76 6.74 51.34
CA SER A 261 -16.62 7.67 51.39
C SER A 261 -15.53 7.18 50.42
N PRO A 262 -14.71 8.06 49.80
CA PRO A 262 -13.63 7.58 48.93
C PRO A 262 -12.66 6.75 49.77
N GLU A 263 -12.62 5.44 49.52
CA GLU A 263 -11.66 4.52 50.11
C GLU A 263 -10.23 5.02 49.79
N ALA A 264 -9.35 4.98 50.79
CA ALA A 264 -7.95 5.36 50.59
C ALA A 264 -7.32 4.49 49.47
N PRO A 265 -6.47 5.07 48.60
CA PRO A 265 -5.88 4.33 47.47
C PRO A 265 -5.17 3.08 47.98
N GLN A 266 -5.57 1.92 47.45
CA GLN A 266 -4.93 0.66 47.78
C GLN A 266 -3.48 0.71 47.27
N ARG A 267 -2.52 0.39 48.15
CA ARG A 267 -1.10 0.36 47.80
C ARG A 267 -0.56 -1.07 47.85
N GLU A 268 0.10 -1.50 46.78
CA GLU A 268 0.75 -2.81 46.69
C GLU A 268 2.25 -2.61 46.42
N GLY A 269 3.10 -3.03 47.36
CA GLY A 269 4.55 -2.87 47.22
C GLY A 269 5.05 -1.42 47.10
N GLY A 270 4.28 -0.44 47.60
CA GLY A 270 4.58 0.99 47.51
C GLY A 270 3.94 1.72 46.32
N ALA A 271 3.37 0.98 45.36
CA ALA A 271 2.69 1.50 44.17
C ALA A 271 1.19 1.71 44.42
N GLU A 272 0.58 2.71 43.78
CA GLU A 272 -0.87 2.89 43.77
C GLU A 272 -1.55 1.91 42.80
N VAL A 273 -2.61 1.23 43.24
CA VAL A 273 -3.32 0.26 42.41
C VAL A 273 -4.41 0.95 41.61
N LEU A 274 -4.37 0.80 40.28
CA LEU A 274 -5.39 1.28 39.36
C LEU A 274 -6.17 0.10 38.80
N TYR A 275 -7.49 0.19 38.76
CA TYR A 275 -8.35 -0.85 38.19
C TYR A 275 -8.92 -0.39 36.85
N ILE A 276 -8.86 -1.26 35.85
CA ILE A 276 -9.57 -1.05 34.59
C ILE A 276 -11.06 -1.30 34.81
N ASP A 277 -11.91 -0.40 34.31
CA ASP A 277 -13.37 -0.58 34.36
C ASP A 277 -13.80 -1.61 33.29
N ASN A 278 -14.81 -2.44 33.60
CA ASN A 278 -15.37 -3.41 32.66
C ASN A 278 -15.82 -2.77 31.34
N LYS A 279 -16.29 -1.50 31.38
CA LYS A 279 -16.72 -0.78 30.17
C LYS A 279 -15.55 -0.41 29.25
N ASP A 280 -14.34 -0.33 29.81
CA ASP A 280 -13.10 0.03 29.10
C ASP A 280 -12.41 -1.21 28.54
N SER A 281 -13.22 -2.12 28.00
CA SER A 281 -12.77 -3.36 27.39
C SER A 281 -13.65 -3.77 26.20
N VAL A 282 -13.02 -4.42 25.22
CA VAL A 282 -13.70 -5.19 24.17
C VAL A 282 -13.36 -6.65 24.41
N THR A 283 -14.30 -7.38 25.00
CA THR A 283 -14.21 -8.84 25.14
C THR A 283 -14.35 -9.51 23.79
N TYR A 284 -13.62 -10.62 23.58
CA TYR A 284 -13.56 -11.32 22.29
C TYR A 284 -13.20 -10.39 21.13
N ALA A 285 -12.27 -9.46 21.37
CA ALA A 285 -11.73 -8.61 20.33
C ALA A 285 -11.10 -9.45 19.21
N HIS A 286 -10.58 -10.64 19.55
CA HIS A 286 -10.14 -11.70 18.64
C HIS A 286 -10.65 -13.07 19.09
N PHE A 287 -10.46 -14.10 18.25
CA PHE A 287 -10.68 -15.51 18.61
C PHE A 287 -9.40 -16.23 19.02
N GLY A 288 -8.30 -15.49 19.16
CA GLY A 288 -7.00 -15.95 19.63
C GLY A 288 -6.31 -14.91 20.51
N TYR A 289 -5.16 -15.26 21.05
CA TYR A 289 -4.37 -14.38 21.91
C TYR A 289 -3.89 -13.14 21.14
N ILE A 290 -3.87 -11.98 21.79
CA ILE A 290 -3.46 -10.72 21.15
C ILE A 290 -1.97 -10.49 21.39
N TYR A 291 -1.15 -10.96 20.46
CA TYR A 291 0.31 -10.95 20.60
C TYR A 291 0.93 -9.58 20.36
N CYS A 292 0.30 -8.72 19.56
CA CYS A 292 0.86 -7.42 19.23
C CYS A 292 -0.21 -6.35 19.04
N LEU A 293 0.13 -5.15 19.50
CA LEU A 293 -0.63 -3.92 19.29
C LEU A 293 0.30 -2.88 18.65
N LEU A 294 -0.26 -2.08 17.75
CA LEU A 294 0.44 -0.98 17.10
C LEU A 294 -0.49 0.22 17.00
N LEU A 295 -0.02 1.40 17.37
CA LEU A 295 -0.75 2.65 17.24
C LEU A 295 -0.13 3.46 16.10
N ILE A 296 -0.96 3.95 15.17
CA ILE A 296 -0.52 4.80 14.07
C ILE A 296 -1.44 6.02 13.91
N CYS A 297 -0.92 7.07 13.28
CA CYS A 297 -1.73 8.17 12.79
C CYS A 297 -1.71 8.15 11.26
N LEU A 298 -2.88 7.98 10.63
CA LEU A 298 -3.04 7.94 9.18
C LEU A 298 -4.11 8.96 8.78
N ASN A 299 -3.76 9.90 7.89
CA ASN A 299 -4.66 10.96 7.42
C ASN A 299 -5.34 11.73 8.59
N ASP A 300 -4.54 12.14 9.58
CA ASP A 300 -4.97 12.83 10.82
C ASP A 300 -5.91 12.02 11.73
N GLN A 301 -6.03 10.71 11.51
CA GLN A 301 -6.82 9.82 12.33
C GLN A 301 -5.93 8.81 13.09
N LEU A 302 -6.12 8.73 14.41
CA LEU A 302 -5.48 7.70 15.23
C LEU A 302 -6.18 6.35 15.04
N LEU A 303 -5.38 5.33 14.72
CA LEU A 303 -5.82 3.95 14.53
C LEU A 303 -5.02 3.03 15.44
N LEU A 304 -5.73 2.13 16.13
CA LEU A 304 -5.12 1.01 16.86
C LEU A 304 -5.19 -0.23 15.97
N ILE A 305 -4.10 -0.95 15.84
CA ILE A 305 -4.00 -2.18 15.04
C ILE A 305 -3.64 -3.33 15.97
N SER A 306 -4.38 -4.42 15.90
CA SER A 306 -4.13 -5.63 16.70
C SER A 306 -3.85 -6.84 15.81
N GLY A 307 -2.82 -7.61 16.17
CA GLY A 307 -2.49 -8.90 15.57
C GLY A 307 -2.67 -10.03 16.58
N SER A 308 -3.21 -11.16 16.12
CA SER A 308 -3.67 -12.22 17.00
C SER A 308 -3.36 -13.64 16.51
N GLY A 309 -3.46 -14.60 17.45
CA GLY A 309 -3.37 -16.04 17.21
C GLY A 309 -4.48 -16.65 16.37
N ASP A 310 -5.53 -15.90 16.05
CA ASP A 310 -6.55 -16.27 15.05
C ASP A 310 -6.16 -15.90 13.61
N SER A 311 -4.89 -15.54 13.39
CA SER A 311 -4.31 -15.20 12.09
C SER A 311 -4.88 -13.94 11.44
N THR A 312 -5.61 -13.12 12.22
CA THR A 312 -6.23 -11.88 11.75
C THR A 312 -5.52 -10.64 12.27
N ILE A 313 -5.61 -9.58 11.46
CA ILE A 313 -5.25 -8.22 11.86
C ILE A 313 -6.51 -7.37 11.82
N LYS A 314 -6.78 -6.65 12.91
CA LYS A 314 -7.93 -5.73 12.99
C LYS A 314 -7.44 -4.30 13.16
N VAL A 315 -8.00 -3.41 12.35
CA VAL A 315 -7.73 -1.96 12.40
C VAL A 315 -8.94 -1.28 13.04
N TRP A 316 -8.74 -0.77 14.25
CA TRP A 316 -9.73 -0.14 15.11
C TRP A 316 -9.62 1.38 15.00
N THR A 317 -10.79 2.03 14.91
CA THR A 317 -10.86 3.49 15.05
C THR A 317 -11.02 3.85 16.51
N LEU A 318 -10.35 4.91 16.94
CA LEU A 318 -10.42 5.41 18.31
C LEU A 318 -11.33 6.63 18.36
N ASP A 319 -12.10 6.74 19.44
CA ASP A 319 -12.82 7.98 19.75
C ASP A 319 -11.80 9.09 20.07
N PRO A 320 -11.79 10.23 19.34
CA PRO A 320 -10.77 11.26 19.52
C PRO A 320 -10.79 11.97 20.88
N GLN A 321 -11.88 11.88 21.64
CA GLN A 321 -12.01 12.55 22.93
C GLN A 321 -11.67 11.64 24.10
N THR A 322 -12.12 10.39 24.05
CA THR A 322 -12.02 9.42 25.15
C THR A 322 -10.93 8.38 24.93
N GLY A 323 -10.51 8.15 23.68
CA GLY A 323 -9.64 7.04 23.30
C GLY A 323 -10.29 5.67 23.34
N ALA A 324 -11.61 5.57 23.57
CA ALA A 324 -12.31 4.31 23.54
C ALA A 324 -12.28 3.67 22.14
N LEU A 325 -12.21 2.34 22.08
CA LEU A 325 -12.26 1.60 20.81
C LEU A 325 -13.68 1.62 20.23
N ASN A 326 -13.79 1.96 18.95
CA ASN A 326 -15.02 1.71 18.21
C ASN A 326 -15.18 0.20 17.98
N ARG A 327 -16.38 -0.35 18.22
CA ARG A 327 -16.66 -1.78 18.02
C ARG A 327 -16.59 -2.21 16.55
N LYS A 328 -16.66 -1.26 15.60
CA LYS A 328 -16.42 -1.53 14.18
C LYS A 328 -14.93 -1.46 13.87
N PHE A 329 -14.42 -2.50 13.22
CA PHE A 329 -13.04 -2.60 12.76
C PHE A 329 -12.99 -2.96 11.28
N LYS A 330 -11.87 -2.61 10.63
CA LYS A 330 -11.52 -3.16 9.31
C LYS A 330 -10.67 -4.41 9.51
N LEU A 331 -11.01 -5.49 8.80
CA LEU A 331 -10.31 -6.76 8.87
C LEU A 331 -9.29 -6.86 7.73
N LEU A 332 -8.03 -7.07 8.08
CA LEU A 332 -6.98 -7.48 7.15
C LEU A 332 -6.76 -8.98 7.40
N SER A 333 -7.29 -9.83 6.52
CA SER A 333 -7.19 -11.28 6.67
C SER A 333 -6.33 -11.90 5.58
N ALA A 334 -5.57 -12.92 5.96
CA ALA A 334 -4.78 -13.74 5.06
C ALA A 334 -5.58 -14.35 3.91
N ASN A 335 -6.87 -14.60 4.12
CA ASN A 335 -7.77 -15.29 3.20
C ASN A 335 -8.36 -14.38 2.11
N SER A 336 -8.08 -13.08 2.16
CA SER A 336 -8.52 -12.10 1.15
C SER A 336 -7.76 -12.21 -0.18
N SER A 337 -6.69 -13.02 -0.25
CA SER A 337 -5.92 -13.25 -1.47
C SER A 337 -6.29 -14.59 -2.13
N SER A 338 -7.47 -14.68 -2.72
CA SER A 338 -7.90 -15.84 -3.53
C SER A 338 -7.28 -15.89 -4.95
N HIS A 339 -6.15 -15.20 -5.19
CA HIS A 339 -5.65 -14.97 -6.55
C HIS A 339 -4.15 -15.23 -6.77
N LEU A 340 -3.51 -16.10 -5.99
CA LEU A 340 -2.25 -16.71 -6.44
C LEU A 340 -2.58 -17.98 -7.24
N ALA A 341 -2.17 -18.01 -8.51
CA ALA A 341 -2.45 -19.08 -9.46
C ALA A 341 -1.92 -20.47 -8.99
N PRO A 342 -2.53 -21.58 -9.48
CA PRO A 342 -2.15 -22.93 -9.09
C PRO A 342 -0.80 -23.32 -9.69
N SER A 343 0.27 -23.25 -8.90
CA SER A 343 1.53 -23.90 -9.24
C SER A 343 1.43 -25.41 -8.94
N THR A 344 1.00 -26.20 -9.93
CA THR A 344 1.23 -27.65 -10.14
C THR A 344 1.22 -28.62 -8.93
N VAL A 345 0.63 -28.24 -7.80
CA VAL A 345 0.34 -29.10 -6.67
C VAL A 345 -1.15 -28.99 -6.43
N SER A 346 -1.81 -30.14 -6.41
CA SER A 346 -3.26 -30.30 -6.28
C SER A 346 -3.89 -29.40 -5.21
N PRO A 347 -5.13 -28.91 -5.39
CA PRO A 347 -5.85 -28.14 -4.40
C PRO A 347 -6.30 -29.05 -3.25
N GLN A 348 -5.51 -29.13 -2.19
CA GLN A 348 -5.92 -29.68 -0.90
C GLN A 348 -5.53 -28.67 0.19
N SER A 349 -6.55 -28.17 0.91
CA SER A 349 -6.56 -27.21 2.03
C SER A 349 -6.12 -25.76 1.76
N SER A 350 -7.04 -24.85 2.04
CA SER A 350 -6.79 -23.45 2.41
C SER A 350 -5.68 -23.37 3.46
N GLU A 351 -4.54 -22.78 3.12
CA GLU A 351 -3.42 -22.63 4.06
C GLU A 351 -3.75 -21.55 5.10
N ASP A 352 -4.15 -21.98 6.29
CA ASP A 352 -4.24 -21.15 7.50
C ASP A 352 -2.83 -20.63 7.83
N LEU A 353 -2.54 -19.35 7.52
CA LEU A 353 -1.35 -18.70 8.08
C LEU A 353 -1.38 -18.82 9.61
N GLY A 354 -0.21 -18.93 10.23
CA GLY A 354 -0.11 -19.02 11.70
C GLY A 354 -0.49 -17.72 12.42
N ALA A 355 -0.24 -17.65 13.73
CA ALA A 355 -0.49 -16.44 14.52
C ALA A 355 0.24 -15.19 13.97
N VAL A 356 -0.38 -14.00 14.06
CA VAL A 356 0.31 -12.72 13.84
C VAL A 356 1.07 -12.36 15.11
N LEU A 357 2.39 -12.43 15.07
CA LEU A 357 3.24 -12.29 16.26
C LEU A 357 3.81 -10.88 16.42
N THR A 358 3.98 -10.14 15.33
CA THR A 358 4.59 -8.80 15.37
C THR A 358 4.06 -7.90 14.26
N LEU A 359 3.96 -6.60 14.56
CA LEU A 359 3.50 -5.57 13.65
C LEU A 359 4.50 -4.41 13.65
N ALA A 360 4.70 -3.80 12.49
CA ALA A 360 5.42 -2.53 12.36
C ALA A 360 4.79 -1.71 11.22
N ALA A 361 4.96 -0.39 11.23
CA ALA A 361 4.41 0.45 10.16
C ALA A 361 5.33 1.62 9.81
N TYR A 362 5.21 2.09 8.58
CA TYR A 362 5.86 3.30 8.07
C TYR A 362 4.94 3.99 7.06
N GLY A 363 4.50 5.20 7.37
CA GLY A 363 3.47 5.89 6.59
C GLY A 363 2.16 5.09 6.53
N SER A 364 1.64 4.85 5.32
CA SER A 364 0.47 3.98 5.10
C SER A 364 0.82 2.49 4.97
N THR A 365 2.10 2.12 5.05
CA THR A 365 2.54 0.73 4.88
C THR A 365 2.57 0.02 6.23
N LEU A 366 1.82 -1.07 6.36
CA LEU A 366 1.83 -1.96 7.52
C LEU A 366 2.55 -3.27 7.19
N TYR A 367 3.43 -3.71 8.08
CA TYR A 367 4.11 -5.00 8.02
C TYR A 367 3.54 -5.89 9.13
N SER A 368 3.29 -7.16 8.80
CA SER A 368 2.83 -8.16 9.77
C SER A 368 3.63 -9.45 9.65
N GLY A 369 4.31 -9.84 10.73
CA GLY A 369 5.08 -11.08 10.83
C GLY A 369 4.28 -12.22 11.46
N TYR A 370 4.41 -13.42 10.89
CA TYR A 370 3.62 -14.60 11.23
C TYR A 370 4.46 -15.76 11.82
N GLN A 371 3.77 -16.69 12.49
CA GLN A 371 4.33 -17.91 13.13
C GLN A 371 4.95 -18.94 12.14
N ASP A 372 4.97 -18.68 10.85
CA ASP A 372 5.50 -19.57 9.80
C ASP A 372 6.67 -18.95 9.03
N GLY A 373 7.16 -17.79 9.48
CA GLY A 373 8.23 -17.06 8.80
C GLY A 373 7.74 -16.17 7.65
N VAL A 374 6.43 -16.01 7.50
CA VAL A 374 5.81 -15.11 6.53
C VAL A 374 5.78 -13.68 7.06
N ILE A 375 6.04 -12.71 6.19
CA ILE A 375 5.80 -11.28 6.44
C ILE A 375 4.86 -10.78 5.36
N LYS A 376 3.66 -10.34 5.72
CA LYS A 376 2.76 -9.64 4.78
C LYS A 376 2.92 -8.14 4.91
N ILE A 377 2.87 -7.47 3.77
CA ILE A 377 2.96 -6.02 3.63
C ILE A 377 1.60 -5.55 3.14
N TRP A 378 0.99 -4.60 3.83
CA TRP A 378 -0.33 -4.08 3.56
C TRP A 378 -0.24 -2.58 3.31
N ASP A 379 -1.08 -2.08 2.41
CA ASP A 379 -1.36 -0.65 2.35
C ASP A 379 -2.63 -0.36 3.14
N LEU A 380 -2.53 0.56 4.08
CA LEU A 380 -3.64 0.98 4.92
C LEU A 380 -4.52 2.04 4.25
N ASP A 381 -4.07 2.67 3.16
CA ASP A 381 -4.97 3.53 2.37
C ASP A 381 -6.01 2.67 1.62
N THR A 382 -5.60 1.54 1.05
CA THR A 382 -6.49 0.66 0.26
C THR A 382 -6.92 -0.63 0.97
N PHE A 383 -6.35 -0.95 2.15
CA PHE A 383 -6.57 -2.18 2.90
C PHE A 383 -6.25 -3.47 2.12
N THR A 384 -5.28 -3.40 1.21
CA THR A 384 -4.87 -4.54 0.37
C THR A 384 -3.48 -5.03 0.74
N CYS A 385 -3.27 -6.35 0.71
CA CYS A 385 -1.92 -6.93 0.78
C CYS A 385 -1.15 -6.54 -0.49
N ILE A 386 -0.03 -5.85 -0.31
CA ILE A 386 0.92 -5.44 -1.35
C ILE A 386 1.82 -6.61 -1.73
N ARG A 387 2.44 -7.25 -0.72
CA ARG A 387 3.48 -8.27 -0.93
C ARG A 387 3.55 -9.24 0.24
N THR A 388 4.03 -10.44 -0.06
CA THR A 388 4.41 -11.45 0.94
C THR A 388 5.91 -11.70 0.83
N LEU A 389 6.63 -11.53 1.93
CA LEU A 389 8.04 -11.86 2.08
C LEU A 389 8.19 -13.12 2.94
N PHE A 390 9.32 -13.79 2.81
CA PHE A 390 9.61 -15.03 3.53
C PHE A 390 11.01 -14.98 4.12
N HIS A 391 11.13 -15.30 5.41
CA HIS A 391 12.42 -15.33 6.12
C HIS A 391 13.37 -16.41 5.57
N ARG A 392 12.80 -17.50 5.04
CA ARG A 392 13.46 -18.54 4.24
C ARG A 392 13.00 -18.44 2.78
N GLY A 393 13.88 -18.71 1.81
CA GLY A 393 13.53 -18.62 0.38
C GLY A 393 12.31 -19.51 0.02
N SER A 394 11.69 -19.27 -1.13
CA SER A 394 10.39 -19.83 -1.55
C SER A 394 10.33 -21.35 -1.80
N HIS A 395 11.31 -22.13 -1.31
CA HIS A 395 11.39 -23.58 -1.55
C HIS A 395 11.63 -24.36 -0.24
N LEU A 396 10.71 -25.31 0.02
CA LEU A 396 10.82 -26.57 0.80
C LEU A 396 10.29 -26.64 2.26
N SER A 397 9.42 -27.66 2.44
CA SER A 397 9.00 -28.49 3.60
C SER A 397 8.73 -27.86 4.98
N SER A 398 7.48 -28.05 5.42
CA SER A 398 6.79 -27.62 6.65
C SER A 398 7.30 -28.15 8.01
N LYS A 399 8.55 -28.63 8.13
CA LYS A 399 9.01 -29.28 9.37
C LYS A 399 9.85 -28.42 10.32
N ASP A 400 10.37 -27.27 9.88
CA ASP A 400 11.06 -26.30 10.74
C ASP A 400 10.52 -24.88 10.46
N SER A 401 9.54 -24.41 11.24
CA SER A 401 9.03 -23.03 11.13
C SER A 401 10.04 -22.03 11.71
N ASP A 402 10.22 -20.90 11.03
CA ASP A 402 11.13 -19.82 11.42
C ASP A 402 10.32 -18.57 11.76
N ASP A 403 9.49 -18.70 12.80
CA ASP A 403 8.51 -17.71 13.26
C ASP A 403 9.10 -16.30 13.29
N VAL A 404 8.37 -15.31 12.74
CA VAL A 404 8.80 -13.91 12.78
C VAL A 404 8.39 -13.30 14.12
N LEU A 405 9.34 -13.18 15.04
CA LEU A 405 9.06 -12.80 16.43
C LEU A 405 9.16 -11.29 16.67
N THR A 406 9.96 -10.58 15.88
CA THR A 406 10.13 -9.14 16.05
C THR A 406 10.36 -8.43 14.72
N MET A 407 9.81 -7.22 14.61
CA MET A 407 10.04 -6.34 13.48
C MET A 407 10.23 -4.90 13.94
N THR A 408 11.13 -4.20 13.28
CA THR A 408 11.39 -2.78 13.48
C THR A 408 11.55 -2.10 12.12
N VAL A 409 10.92 -0.95 11.92
CA VAL A 409 11.07 -0.14 10.70
C VAL A 409 11.80 1.15 11.03
N LEU A 410 12.77 1.52 10.18
CA LEU A 410 13.55 2.75 10.32
C LEU A 410 12.82 3.97 9.75
N ASP A 411 13.37 5.16 10.04
CA ASP A 411 12.90 6.46 9.55
C ASP A 411 12.96 6.63 8.02
N ASN A 412 13.64 5.73 7.32
CA ASN A 412 13.73 5.68 5.85
C ASN A 412 12.89 4.58 5.21
N GLY A 413 12.08 3.85 5.99
CA GLY A 413 11.22 2.76 5.50
C GLY A 413 11.91 1.40 5.34
N GLU A 414 13.17 1.25 5.77
CA GLU A 414 13.81 -0.07 5.83
C GLU A 414 13.26 -0.92 6.97
N LEU A 415 12.94 -2.18 6.67
CA LEU A 415 12.42 -3.13 7.63
C LEU A 415 13.53 -4.05 8.14
N PHE A 416 13.54 -4.30 9.44
CA PHE A 416 14.35 -5.34 10.07
C PHE A 416 13.42 -6.37 10.70
N SER A 417 13.62 -7.65 10.38
CA SER A 417 12.81 -8.75 10.91
C SER A 417 13.69 -9.81 11.58
N GLY A 418 13.41 -10.11 12.84
CA GLY A 418 14.05 -11.19 13.61
C GLY A 418 13.15 -12.42 13.75
N CYS A 419 13.76 -13.61 13.78
CA CYS A 419 13.04 -14.87 13.84
C CYS A 419 13.47 -15.80 14.99
N SER A 420 12.74 -16.91 15.14
CA SER A 420 12.99 -17.95 16.17
C SER A 420 14.36 -18.63 16.06
N SER A 421 15.00 -18.64 14.89
CA SER A 421 16.38 -19.13 14.76
C SER A 421 17.46 -18.10 15.14
N GLY A 422 17.11 -16.89 15.58
CA GLY A 422 18.07 -15.85 15.97
C GLY A 422 18.62 -15.02 14.82
N VAL A 423 18.14 -15.27 13.60
CA VAL A 423 18.55 -14.56 12.40
C VAL A 423 17.78 -13.25 12.27
N ILE A 424 18.47 -12.20 11.83
CA ILE A 424 17.87 -10.93 11.44
C ILE A 424 18.07 -10.70 9.95
N ILE A 425 17.03 -10.18 9.31
CA ILE A 425 17.03 -9.78 7.91
C ILE A 425 16.73 -8.29 7.80
N ARG A 426 17.54 -7.57 7.01
CA ARG A 426 17.29 -6.19 6.56
C ARG A 426 16.65 -6.22 5.17
N TRP A 427 15.53 -5.52 5.05
CA TRP A 427 14.79 -5.32 3.80
C TRP A 427 14.82 -3.84 3.43
N ASP A 428 15.08 -3.53 2.17
CA ASP A 428 15.03 -2.14 1.68
C ASP A 428 13.58 -1.65 1.52
N SER A 429 13.43 -0.37 1.17
CA SER A 429 12.14 0.26 0.88
C SER A 429 11.41 -0.34 -0.33
N SER A 430 12.08 -1.16 -1.15
CA SER A 430 11.51 -1.92 -2.27
C SER A 430 11.25 -3.39 -1.90
N PHE A 431 11.30 -3.70 -0.60
CA PHE A 431 11.08 -5.01 0.00
C PHE A 431 12.02 -6.11 -0.52
N GLN A 432 13.20 -5.73 -1.01
CA GLN A 432 14.25 -6.67 -1.36
C GLN A 432 15.11 -6.96 -0.15
N ARG A 433 15.55 -8.23 -0.04
CA ARG A 433 16.43 -8.66 1.04
C ARG A 433 17.84 -8.12 0.80
N VAL A 434 18.25 -7.15 1.60
CA VAL A 434 19.58 -6.52 1.52
C VAL A 434 20.63 -7.34 2.27
N LEU A 435 20.31 -7.73 3.51
CA LEU A 435 21.26 -8.41 4.40
C LEU A 435 20.56 -9.45 5.25
N LYS A 436 21.23 -10.57 5.52
CA LYS A 436 20.80 -11.63 6.44
C LYS A 436 21.99 -12.04 7.30
N TRP A 437 21.85 -12.01 8.62
CA TRP A 437 22.93 -12.38 9.54
C TRP A 437 22.42 -13.04 10.82
N GLN A 438 23.26 -13.89 11.42
CA GLN A 438 22.99 -14.47 12.72
C GLN A 438 23.23 -13.41 13.80
N SER A 439 22.16 -12.93 14.44
CA SER A 439 22.28 -11.95 15.51
C SER A 439 22.46 -12.64 16.85
N HIS A 440 21.61 -13.62 17.17
CA HIS A 440 21.56 -14.30 18.47
C HIS A 440 21.85 -15.80 18.34
N GLU A 441 22.40 -16.45 19.36
CA GLU A 441 22.58 -17.92 19.35
C GLU A 441 21.26 -18.68 19.59
N GLY A 442 20.26 -18.00 20.15
CA GLY A 442 18.86 -18.43 20.25
C GLY A 442 17.92 -17.46 19.54
N SER A 443 16.62 -17.54 19.81
CA SER A 443 15.58 -16.69 19.22
C SER A 443 15.87 -15.19 19.35
N ALA A 444 15.63 -14.44 18.28
CA ALA A 444 15.60 -12.97 18.31
C ALA A 444 14.20 -12.52 18.71
N LEU A 445 13.99 -12.21 19.99
CA LEU A 445 12.68 -12.03 20.60
C LEU A 445 12.18 -10.58 20.54
N ALA A 446 13.08 -9.62 20.62
CA ALA A 446 12.74 -8.21 20.62
C ALA A 446 13.70 -7.42 19.74
N SER A 447 13.20 -6.35 19.14
CA SER A 447 13.99 -5.37 18.41
C SER A 447 13.40 -3.99 18.61
N CYS A 448 14.25 -2.98 18.60
CA CYS A 448 13.81 -1.59 18.55
C CYS A 448 14.87 -0.72 17.84
N PHE A 449 14.42 0.43 17.35
CA PHE A 449 15.27 1.41 16.67
C PHE A 449 15.39 2.67 17.51
N VAL A 450 16.60 3.24 17.55
CA VAL A 450 16.84 4.54 18.16
C VAL A 450 17.82 5.36 17.33
N LEU A 451 17.49 6.63 17.11
CA LEU A 451 18.44 7.63 16.62
C LEU A 451 19.10 8.29 17.83
N TYR A 452 20.35 7.92 18.12
CA TYR A 452 21.09 8.44 19.28
C TYR A 452 22.39 9.11 18.84
N GLN A 453 22.56 10.38 19.17
CA GLN A 453 23.73 11.19 18.80
C GLN A 453 24.06 11.14 17.29
N GLY A 454 23.03 11.14 16.44
CA GLY A 454 23.17 11.09 14.98
C GLY A 454 23.43 9.69 14.40
N LYS A 455 23.56 8.66 15.24
CA LYS A 455 23.72 7.26 14.81
C LYS A 455 22.37 6.54 14.80
N ARG A 456 22.14 5.76 13.75
CA ARG A 456 20.98 4.87 13.64
C ARG A 456 21.33 3.53 14.26
N LEU A 457 20.81 3.30 15.46
CA LEU A 457 21.09 2.09 16.22
C LEU A 457 19.90 1.14 16.15
N LEU A 458 20.18 -0.11 15.78
CA LEU A 458 19.26 -1.22 15.93
C LEU A 458 19.63 -1.99 17.20
N LEU A 459 18.69 -2.17 18.11
CA LEU A 459 18.88 -2.98 19.32
C LEU A 459 18.09 -4.27 19.17
N THR A 460 18.70 -5.40 19.55
CA THR A 460 18.10 -6.73 19.40
C THR A 460 18.29 -7.53 20.68
N GLY A 461 17.20 -8.05 21.24
CA GLY A 461 17.17 -8.86 22.45
C GLY A 461 16.83 -10.30 22.11
N GLY A 462 17.47 -11.26 22.76
CA GLY A 462 17.28 -12.68 22.45
C GLY A 462 17.26 -13.60 23.66
N SER A 463 16.96 -14.88 23.39
CA SER A 463 17.02 -15.96 24.38
C SER A 463 18.44 -16.42 24.72
N ASP A 464 19.45 -15.83 24.07
CA ASP A 464 20.87 -15.96 24.44
C ASP A 464 21.28 -15.00 25.59
N ASN A 465 20.29 -14.42 26.27
CA ASN A 465 20.44 -13.55 27.44
C ASN A 465 21.17 -12.23 27.17
N CYS A 466 21.16 -11.80 25.90
CA CYS A 466 21.91 -10.63 25.46
C CYS A 466 21.02 -9.60 24.76
N ILE A 467 21.40 -8.33 24.90
CA ILE A 467 20.98 -7.24 24.02
C ILE A 467 22.17 -6.87 23.15
N LYS A 468 22.02 -6.91 21.83
CA LYS A 468 23.06 -6.51 20.88
C LYS A 468 22.69 -5.17 20.26
N ILE A 469 23.66 -4.26 20.20
CA ILE A 469 23.47 -2.92 19.65
C ILE A 469 24.29 -2.80 18.37
N TRP A 470 23.60 -2.52 17.27
CA TRP A 470 24.15 -2.48 15.93
C TRP A 470 24.09 -1.06 15.38
N ASP A 471 25.19 -0.56 14.82
CA ASP A 471 25.21 0.63 13.98
C ASP A 471 24.88 0.22 12.54
N VAL A 472 23.76 0.73 12.02
CA VAL A 472 23.22 0.34 10.70
C VAL A 472 24.01 0.98 9.56
N TYR A 473 24.55 2.18 9.77
CA TYR A 473 25.27 2.94 8.75
C TYR A 473 26.64 3.36 9.28
N HIS A 474 27.64 2.49 9.15
CA HIS A 474 29.00 2.85 9.55
C HIS A 474 29.60 3.88 8.57
N THR A 475 29.45 5.17 8.87
CA THR A 475 30.41 6.27 8.61
C THR A 475 29.76 7.62 8.91
N GLU A 476 30.54 8.57 9.43
CA GLU A 476 30.22 10.01 9.50
C GLU A 476 30.04 10.67 8.10
N ALA A 477 29.94 9.87 7.04
CA ALA A 477 29.93 10.28 5.64
C ALA A 477 28.85 9.51 4.86
N SER A 478 27.61 9.56 5.32
CA SER A 478 26.40 9.32 4.51
C SER A 478 25.18 9.42 5.41
N VAL A 479 24.84 10.64 5.79
CA VAL A 479 23.41 10.94 5.90
C VAL A 479 22.93 10.94 4.44
N PRO A 480 22.12 9.98 3.95
CA PRO A 480 21.28 10.29 2.81
C PRO A 480 20.37 11.38 3.35
N ARG A 481 20.70 12.63 3.05
CA ARG A 481 19.68 13.67 3.09
C ARG A 481 18.57 13.08 2.23
N LEU A 482 17.37 12.95 2.79
CA LEU A 482 16.18 13.00 1.98
C LEU A 482 16.45 14.05 0.89
N VAL A 483 16.18 13.72 -0.36
CA VAL A 483 16.36 14.62 -1.51
C VAL A 483 15.30 15.73 -1.40
N THR A 484 15.40 16.53 -0.33
CA THR A 484 14.53 17.62 0.06
C THR A 484 15.35 18.88 0.33
N ASP A 485 16.66 18.78 0.58
CA ASP A 485 17.53 19.94 0.81
C ASP A 485 18.77 19.95 -0.10
N VAL A 486 18.54 20.10 -1.40
CA VAL A 486 19.52 20.81 -2.25
C VAL A 486 19.30 22.30 -1.94
N PRO A 487 20.34 23.09 -1.62
CA PRO A 487 20.17 24.53 -1.45
C PRO A 487 19.51 25.06 -2.71
N GLU A 488 18.37 25.76 -2.55
CA GLU A 488 17.79 26.54 -3.64
C GLU A 488 18.91 27.37 -4.27
N MET A 489 19.33 27.01 -5.48
CA MET A 489 20.02 27.96 -6.34
C MET A 489 19.00 29.05 -6.62
N LYS A 490 19.05 30.10 -5.80
CA LYS A 490 18.38 31.36 -6.08
C LYS A 490 19.11 31.98 -7.25
N ASP A 491 18.66 31.66 -8.47
CA ASP A 491 18.93 32.53 -9.60
C ASP A 491 18.10 33.79 -9.44
N GLU A 492 18.76 34.94 -9.62
CA GLU A 492 18.23 36.30 -9.43
C GLU A 492 17.13 36.69 -10.45
N ALA A 493 16.54 35.72 -11.16
CA ALA A 493 15.40 35.88 -12.08
C ALA A 493 14.14 35.07 -11.67
N GLY A 494 14.13 34.52 -10.46
CA GLY A 494 13.18 33.51 -9.99
C GLY A 494 11.69 33.83 -10.18
N THR A 495 11.02 33.07 -11.07
CA THR A 495 9.68 32.50 -10.82
C THR A 495 9.23 31.48 -11.89
N ALA A 496 9.50 31.69 -13.19
CA ALA A 496 8.97 30.82 -14.26
C ALA A 496 9.89 29.64 -14.65
N MET A 497 11.18 29.88 -14.92
CA MET A 497 12.13 28.81 -15.29
C MET A 497 12.29 27.76 -14.18
N ALA A 498 12.37 28.19 -12.92
CA ALA A 498 12.46 27.28 -11.77
C ALA A 498 11.18 26.42 -11.61
N PHE A 499 10.01 26.93 -12.04
CA PHE A 499 8.74 26.20 -11.98
C PHE A 499 8.68 25.10 -13.05
N GLN A 500 9.10 25.42 -14.28
CA GLN A 500 9.19 24.46 -15.39
C GLN A 500 10.21 23.36 -15.09
N ASP A 501 11.38 23.72 -14.56
CA ASP A 501 12.39 22.76 -14.14
C ASP A 501 11.87 21.77 -13.10
N ARG A 502 11.03 22.22 -12.16
CA ARG A 502 10.38 21.32 -11.19
C ARG A 502 9.42 20.35 -11.86
N MET A 503 8.61 20.82 -12.83
CA MET A 503 7.71 19.96 -13.59
C MET A 503 8.47 18.85 -14.33
N PHE A 504 9.53 19.20 -15.05
CA PHE A 504 10.32 18.21 -15.78
C PHE A 504 11.08 17.25 -14.87
N ARG A 505 11.58 17.69 -13.71
CA ARG A 505 12.15 16.77 -12.70
C ARG A 505 11.11 15.80 -12.16
N HIS A 506 9.91 16.28 -11.84
CA HIS A 506 8.83 15.41 -11.38
C HIS A 506 8.40 14.42 -12.48
N LEU A 507 8.36 14.86 -13.73
CA LEU A 507 8.06 14.01 -14.89
C LEU A 507 9.14 12.97 -15.11
N SER A 508 10.42 13.35 -15.01
CA SER A 508 11.55 12.41 -15.12
C SER A 508 11.44 11.27 -14.10
N GLN A 509 11.13 11.60 -12.85
CA GLN A 509 10.92 10.61 -11.80
C GLN A 509 9.64 9.80 -12.05
N PHE A 510 8.57 10.42 -12.53
CA PHE A 510 7.32 9.70 -12.83
C PHE A 510 7.49 8.68 -13.96
N VAL A 511 8.23 9.05 -15.02
CA VAL A 511 8.59 8.17 -16.15
C VAL A 511 9.48 7.01 -15.69
N SER A 512 10.27 7.18 -14.63
CA SER A 512 11.15 6.12 -14.13
C SER A 512 10.44 4.88 -13.58
N TYR A 513 9.18 5.02 -13.16
CA TYR A 513 8.36 3.88 -12.75
C TYR A 513 7.83 3.13 -13.97
N ARG A 514 8.12 1.83 -14.07
CA ARG A 514 7.60 0.95 -15.14
C ARG A 514 6.19 0.52 -14.78
N SER A 515 5.28 1.49 -14.75
CA SER A 515 3.88 1.31 -14.42
C SER A 515 3.13 0.60 -15.57
N ILE A 516 3.57 -0.58 -15.96
CA ILE A 516 2.92 -1.38 -16.99
C ILE A 516 1.78 -2.15 -16.34
N SER A 517 0.54 -1.95 -16.77
CA SER A 517 -0.61 -2.58 -16.11
C SER A 517 -0.66 -4.10 -16.37
N ASN A 518 0.06 -4.85 -15.54
CA ASN A 518 0.07 -6.31 -15.50
C ASN A 518 0.46 -6.79 -14.09
N GLU A 519 0.39 -8.11 -13.87
CA GLU A 519 0.70 -8.70 -12.58
C GLU A 519 2.17 -8.53 -12.16
N GLU A 520 3.11 -8.64 -13.09
CA GLU A 520 4.55 -8.57 -12.81
C GLU A 520 4.99 -7.18 -12.34
N HIS A 521 4.36 -6.13 -12.87
CA HIS A 521 4.72 -4.73 -12.61
C HIS A 521 3.75 -4.04 -11.64
N ARG A 522 2.86 -4.79 -10.99
CA ARG A 522 1.84 -4.27 -10.05
C ARG A 522 2.45 -3.40 -8.95
N GLU A 523 3.63 -3.77 -8.45
CA GLU A 523 4.36 -2.96 -7.47
C GLU A 523 4.83 -1.63 -8.06
N GLU A 524 5.41 -1.64 -9.27
CA GLU A 524 5.85 -0.41 -9.94
C GLU A 524 4.66 0.51 -10.27
N CYS A 525 3.52 -0.05 -10.68
CA CYS A 525 2.26 0.70 -10.81
C CYS A 525 1.83 1.33 -9.48
N ARG A 526 1.93 0.59 -8.37
CA ARG A 526 1.59 1.10 -7.05
C ARG A 526 2.51 2.22 -6.61
N GLN A 527 3.83 2.07 -6.83
CA GLN A 527 4.81 3.11 -6.53
C GLN A 527 4.59 4.36 -7.40
N ALA A 528 4.21 4.20 -8.68
CA ALA A 528 3.83 5.31 -9.54
C ALA A 528 2.59 6.06 -9.01
N ALA A 529 1.56 5.33 -8.55
CA ALA A 529 0.36 5.92 -7.96
C ALA A 529 0.67 6.68 -6.66
N LEU A 530 1.48 6.08 -5.77
CA LEU A 530 1.90 6.70 -4.51
C LEU A 530 2.78 7.94 -4.75
N TYR A 531 3.68 7.86 -5.73
CA TYR A 531 4.50 8.98 -6.16
C TYR A 531 3.62 10.12 -6.70
N LEU A 532 2.65 9.81 -7.56
CA LEU A 532 1.72 10.80 -8.10
C LEU A 532 0.88 11.44 -6.98
N LYS A 533 0.27 10.64 -6.09
CA LYS A 533 -0.43 11.12 -4.88
C LYS A 533 0.44 12.10 -4.09
N THR A 534 1.65 11.67 -3.74
CA THR A 534 2.60 12.47 -2.93
C THR A 534 2.99 13.77 -3.65
N THR A 535 3.18 13.69 -4.96
CA THR A 535 3.50 14.85 -5.80
C THR A 535 2.32 15.84 -5.82
N LEU A 536 1.09 15.36 -5.99
CA LEU A 536 -0.10 16.20 -5.98
C LEU A 536 -0.34 16.87 -4.61
N VAL A 537 -0.06 16.16 -3.50
CA VAL A 537 -0.07 16.77 -2.15
C VAL A 537 0.94 17.90 -2.03
N LYS A 538 2.19 17.69 -2.49
CA LYS A 538 3.24 18.74 -2.50
C LYS A 538 2.86 19.94 -3.36
N LEU A 539 2.03 19.72 -4.38
CA LEU A 539 1.50 20.76 -5.27
C LEU A 539 0.25 21.47 -4.71
N GLY A 540 -0.27 21.05 -3.54
CA GLY A 540 -1.36 21.73 -2.84
C GLY A 540 -2.73 21.04 -2.93
N ALA A 541 -2.80 19.78 -3.37
CA ALA A 541 -4.05 19.01 -3.36
C ALA A 541 -4.27 18.24 -2.04
N ASP A 542 -5.54 18.01 -1.70
CA ASP A 542 -5.94 16.87 -0.85
C ASP A 542 -6.02 15.62 -1.73
N ALA A 543 -5.10 14.68 -1.58
CA ALA A 543 -4.98 13.51 -2.45
C ALA A 543 -4.94 12.19 -1.68
N ARG A 544 -5.56 11.16 -2.27
CA ARG A 544 -5.68 9.80 -1.73
C ARG A 544 -5.73 8.76 -2.85
N LEU A 545 -5.47 7.50 -2.51
CA LEU A 545 -5.69 6.38 -3.40
C LEU A 545 -7.12 5.84 -3.21
N LEU A 546 -7.83 5.58 -4.30
CA LEU A 546 -9.07 4.84 -4.30
C LEU A 546 -8.78 3.39 -4.72
N PRO A 547 -9.34 2.39 -4.02
CA PRO A 547 -9.15 1.00 -4.40
C PRO A 547 -9.78 0.73 -5.76
N GLY A 548 -9.05 0.02 -6.63
CA GLY A 548 -9.60 -0.62 -7.82
C GLY A 548 -10.25 -1.96 -7.48
N ASP A 549 -10.66 -2.71 -8.51
CA ASP A 549 -11.09 -4.08 -8.32
C ASP A 549 -9.96 -4.96 -7.73
N PRO A 550 -10.27 -6.07 -7.04
CA PRO A 550 -9.25 -6.96 -6.49
C PRO A 550 -8.21 -7.37 -7.54
N GLY A 551 -6.93 -7.14 -7.23
CA GLY A 551 -5.80 -7.44 -8.13
C GLY A 551 -5.50 -6.36 -9.19
N ARG A 552 -6.25 -5.25 -9.19
CA ARG A 552 -6.05 -4.09 -10.08
C ARG A 552 -5.36 -2.93 -9.38
N ASN A 553 -4.81 -2.04 -10.19
CA ASN A 553 -4.13 -0.83 -9.76
C ASN A 553 -5.12 0.20 -9.17
N PRO A 554 -4.73 0.95 -8.13
CA PRO A 554 -5.59 1.97 -7.53
C PRO A 554 -5.78 3.18 -8.45
N LEU A 555 -6.80 4.00 -8.18
CA LEU A 555 -6.95 5.32 -8.79
C LEU A 555 -6.35 6.37 -7.85
N VAL A 556 -5.74 7.43 -8.39
CA VAL A 556 -5.35 8.61 -7.63
C VAL A 556 -6.47 9.65 -7.73
N LEU A 557 -7.08 9.98 -6.59
CA LEU A 557 -8.04 11.08 -6.46
C LEU A 557 -7.36 12.24 -5.75
N ALA A 558 -7.30 13.40 -6.40
CA ALA A 558 -6.74 14.61 -5.82
C ALA A 558 -7.67 15.82 -6.04
N THR A 559 -7.90 16.62 -5.01
CA THR A 559 -8.71 17.84 -5.12
C THR A 559 -7.89 19.06 -4.73
N PHE A 560 -7.73 19.98 -5.68
CA PHE A 560 -7.24 21.34 -5.44
C PHE A 560 -8.44 22.24 -5.16
N LYS A 561 -8.44 22.92 -4.02
CA LYS A 561 -9.53 23.83 -3.65
C LYS A 561 -9.23 25.24 -4.13
N GLY A 562 -10.16 25.83 -4.87
CA GLY A 562 -10.13 27.26 -5.16
C GLY A 562 -10.27 28.10 -3.89
N LYS A 563 -10.05 29.41 -4.00
CA LYS A 563 -10.20 30.34 -2.88
C LYS A 563 -11.58 30.27 -2.24
N SER A 564 -11.64 30.49 -0.92
CA SER A 564 -12.90 30.64 -0.22
C SER A 564 -13.56 31.96 -0.63
N SER A 565 -14.79 31.91 -1.11
CA SER A 565 -15.62 33.07 -1.44
C SER A 565 -16.19 33.71 -0.16
N SER A 566 -15.34 34.03 0.83
CA SER A 566 -15.75 34.75 2.04
C SER A 566 -15.93 36.26 1.81
N GLU A 567 -15.69 36.77 0.60
CA GLU A 567 -15.76 38.21 0.28
C GLU A 567 -16.78 38.59 -0.80
N SER A 568 -17.71 37.70 -1.16
CA SER A 568 -18.88 38.09 -1.97
C SER A 568 -20.18 37.62 -1.30
N PRO A 569 -20.84 38.49 -0.50
CA PRO A 569 -22.07 38.16 0.24
C PRO A 569 -23.30 37.91 -0.66
N THR A 570 -23.13 37.85 -1.98
CA THR A 570 -24.24 37.86 -2.95
C THR A 570 -24.39 36.61 -3.81
N SER A 571 -23.52 35.59 -3.75
CA SER A 571 -23.75 34.37 -4.55
C SER A 571 -24.04 33.14 -3.70
N LYS A 572 -25.29 32.68 -3.74
CA LYS A 572 -25.76 31.37 -3.23
C LYS A 572 -25.29 30.19 -4.10
N THR A 573 -24.38 30.39 -5.06
CA THR A 573 -23.97 29.35 -6.02
C THR A 573 -22.74 28.59 -5.52
N ARG A 574 -22.78 27.26 -5.66
CA ARG A 574 -21.65 26.37 -5.41
C ARG A 574 -20.47 26.74 -6.33
N ARG A 575 -19.23 26.65 -5.84
CA ARG A 575 -18.02 26.77 -6.66
C ARG A 575 -18.04 25.76 -7.81
N ARG A 576 -17.67 26.20 -9.02
CA ARG A 576 -17.52 25.32 -10.18
C ARG A 576 -16.40 24.31 -9.94
N ARG A 577 -16.58 23.09 -10.41
CA ARG A 577 -15.60 22.00 -10.27
C ARG A 577 -15.28 21.40 -11.62
N VAL A 578 -13.99 21.42 -11.97
CA VAL A 578 -13.43 20.84 -13.20
C VAL A 578 -12.82 19.49 -12.84
N LEU A 579 -13.30 18.40 -13.44
CA LEU A 579 -12.67 17.10 -13.31
C LEU A 579 -11.63 16.93 -14.41
N TYR A 580 -10.38 16.64 -14.06
CA TYR A 580 -9.39 16.16 -15.01
C TYR A 580 -9.30 14.64 -14.94
N TYR A 581 -9.40 13.99 -16.10
CA TYR A 581 -9.15 12.55 -16.24
C TYR A 581 -7.82 12.30 -16.97
N GLY A 582 -7.06 11.32 -16.47
CA GLY A 582 -5.85 10.79 -17.10
C GLY A 582 -5.51 9.38 -16.59
N HIS A 583 -4.36 8.84 -16.99
CA HIS A 583 -3.86 7.57 -16.48
C HIS A 583 -2.34 7.60 -16.25
N TYR A 584 -1.86 6.75 -15.36
CA TYR A 584 -0.44 6.63 -15.01
C TYR A 584 0.19 5.32 -15.48
N ASP A 585 -0.63 4.34 -15.87
CA ASP A 585 -0.12 3.12 -16.49
C ASP A 585 0.30 3.36 -17.94
N VAL A 586 1.21 2.53 -18.42
CA VAL A 586 1.86 2.66 -19.73
C VAL A 586 1.97 1.30 -20.41
N VAL A 587 2.02 1.26 -21.74
CA VAL A 587 2.29 0.00 -22.45
C VAL A 587 3.74 -0.49 -22.24
N GLN A 588 3.97 -1.77 -22.55
CA GLN A 588 5.33 -2.34 -22.57
C GLN A 588 6.26 -1.56 -23.51
N ALA A 589 7.53 -1.43 -23.13
CA ALA A 589 8.53 -0.75 -23.95
C ALA A 589 9.01 -1.57 -25.16
N GLY A 590 8.88 -2.90 -25.11
CA GLY A 590 9.44 -3.78 -26.15
C GLY A 590 10.96 -3.98 -26.01
N ASP A 591 11.63 -4.29 -27.13
CA ASP A 591 13.06 -4.59 -27.15
C ASP A 591 13.91 -3.32 -26.95
N ALA A 592 14.88 -3.37 -26.03
CA ALA A 592 15.78 -2.25 -25.75
C ALA A 592 16.58 -1.75 -26.96
N LYS A 593 16.81 -2.60 -27.97
CA LYS A 593 17.54 -2.27 -29.21
C LYS A 593 16.79 -1.30 -30.12
N ASP A 594 15.46 -1.25 -30.00
CA ASP A 594 14.60 -0.39 -30.82
C ASP A 594 14.52 1.03 -30.25
N TRP A 595 15.05 1.23 -29.03
CA TRP A 595 15.13 2.50 -28.35
C TRP A 595 16.52 3.12 -28.48
N THR A 596 16.55 4.42 -28.73
CA THR A 596 17.78 5.23 -28.79
C THR A 596 18.36 5.53 -27.40
N ALA A 597 17.50 5.56 -26.38
CA ALA A 597 17.84 5.71 -24.97
C ALA A 597 16.94 4.79 -24.11
N PRO A 598 17.34 4.41 -22.88
CA PRO A 598 16.54 3.52 -22.06
C PRO A 598 15.11 4.05 -21.85
N ALA A 599 14.09 3.23 -22.15
CA ALA A 599 12.70 3.67 -22.22
C ALA A 599 12.18 4.34 -20.94
N PHE A 600 12.66 3.93 -19.77
CA PHE A 600 12.25 4.46 -18.46
C PHE A 600 13.27 5.43 -17.86
N VAL A 601 14.12 6.04 -18.69
CA VAL A 601 14.98 7.15 -18.30
C VAL A 601 14.64 8.31 -19.21
N MET A 602 13.99 9.34 -18.66
CA MET A 602 13.59 10.49 -19.45
C MET A 602 14.84 11.23 -19.95
N THR A 603 14.94 11.45 -21.26
CA THR A 603 16.06 12.15 -21.88
C THR A 603 15.57 13.30 -22.75
N GLY A 604 16.33 14.40 -22.77
CA GLY A 604 16.00 15.57 -23.58
C GLY A 604 16.86 15.65 -24.84
N GLN A 605 16.27 15.82 -26.00
CA GLN A 605 16.99 16.04 -27.26
C GLN A 605 16.22 16.96 -28.20
N ASN A 606 16.87 18.05 -28.66
CA ASN A 606 16.31 18.98 -29.66
C ASN A 606 14.91 19.52 -29.33
N GLY A 607 14.64 19.84 -28.06
CA GLY A 607 13.34 20.34 -27.60
C GLY A 607 12.28 19.26 -27.37
N TRP A 608 12.65 17.98 -27.51
CA TRP A 608 11.81 16.82 -27.21
C TRP A 608 12.25 16.15 -25.92
N LEU A 609 11.28 15.64 -25.17
CA LEU A 609 11.50 14.72 -24.06
C LEU A 609 11.14 13.32 -24.54
N TYR A 610 12.07 12.37 -24.39
CA TYR A 610 11.92 10.97 -24.75
C TYR A 610 11.74 10.13 -23.50
N GLY A 611 10.84 9.15 -23.55
CA GLY A 611 10.58 8.20 -22.47
C GLY A 611 9.19 7.57 -22.60
N ARG A 612 9.06 6.31 -22.19
CA ARG A 612 7.76 5.62 -22.17
C ARG A 612 6.80 6.31 -21.22
N GLY A 613 5.63 6.66 -21.75
CA GLY A 613 4.55 7.35 -21.08
C GLY A 613 4.72 8.86 -20.94
N VAL A 614 5.74 9.45 -21.57
CA VAL A 614 5.99 10.89 -21.51
C VAL A 614 4.87 11.67 -22.22
N THR A 615 4.31 11.15 -23.31
CA THR A 615 3.10 11.70 -23.94
C THR A 615 1.84 10.98 -23.48
N ASP A 616 1.94 9.69 -23.13
CA ASP A 616 0.80 8.81 -22.90
C ASP A 616 0.89 8.08 -21.54
N ASN A 617 0.48 8.68 -20.41
CA ASN A 617 -0.18 9.98 -20.25
C ASN A 617 0.40 10.80 -19.07
N LYS A 618 1.66 10.51 -18.69
CA LYS A 618 2.30 11.10 -17.50
C LYS A 618 2.62 12.58 -17.67
N GLY A 619 3.08 13.00 -18.85
CA GLY A 619 3.40 14.39 -19.17
C GLY A 619 2.17 15.30 -19.08
N PRO A 620 1.11 15.04 -19.87
CA PRO A 620 -0.12 15.81 -19.81
C PRO A 620 -0.74 15.88 -18.41
N THR A 621 -0.75 14.76 -17.67
CA THR A 621 -1.24 14.73 -16.28
C THR A 621 -0.50 15.72 -15.37
N LEU A 622 0.84 15.73 -15.43
CA LEU A 622 1.62 16.69 -14.65
C LEU A 622 1.46 18.13 -15.15
N ALA A 623 1.36 18.35 -16.46
CA ALA A 623 1.15 19.70 -17.00
C ALA A 623 -0.15 20.32 -16.45
N VAL A 624 -1.23 19.55 -16.35
CA VAL A 624 -2.48 20.00 -15.71
C VAL A 624 -2.28 20.30 -14.22
N ALA A 625 -1.67 19.39 -13.46
CA ALA A 625 -1.43 19.61 -12.03
C ALA A 625 -0.61 20.90 -11.76
N TYR A 626 0.42 21.13 -12.56
CA TYR A 626 1.24 22.34 -12.48
C TYR A 626 0.48 23.59 -12.89
N ALA A 627 -0.50 23.50 -13.79
CA ALA A 627 -1.32 24.64 -14.21
C ALA A 627 -2.18 25.12 -13.04
N VAL A 628 -2.78 24.17 -12.32
CA VAL A 628 -3.55 24.43 -11.10
C VAL A 628 -2.66 25.00 -10.00
N THR A 629 -1.46 24.43 -9.81
CA THR A 629 -0.48 24.88 -8.81
C THR A 629 -0.05 26.33 -9.07
N ALA A 630 0.22 26.69 -10.33
CA ALA A 630 0.59 28.06 -10.69
C ALA A 630 -0.52 29.06 -10.32
N LEU A 631 -1.79 28.68 -10.49
CA LEU A 631 -2.93 29.49 -10.06
C LEU A 631 -3.05 29.55 -8.53
N LEU A 632 -2.77 28.46 -7.82
CA LEU A 632 -2.77 28.46 -6.35
C LEU A 632 -1.68 29.39 -5.78
N ASP A 633 -0.45 29.30 -6.30
CA ASP A 633 0.68 30.14 -5.91
C ASP A 633 0.39 31.63 -6.15
N GLN A 634 -0.23 31.94 -7.29
CA GLN A 634 -0.68 33.30 -7.64
C GLN A 634 -1.89 33.76 -6.84
N ARG A 635 -2.52 32.86 -6.07
CA ARG A 635 -3.83 33.08 -5.48
C ARG A 635 -4.78 33.57 -6.59
N ALA A 636 -5.06 32.74 -7.58
CA ALA A 636 -5.92 33.05 -8.72
C ALA A 636 -6.79 31.86 -9.16
N LEU A 637 -6.84 30.79 -8.35
CA LEU A 637 -7.71 29.65 -8.59
C LEU A 637 -9.09 29.88 -7.95
N ASP A 638 -10.11 30.10 -8.79
CA ASP A 638 -11.50 30.37 -8.37
C ASP A 638 -12.45 29.18 -8.56
N VAL A 639 -11.96 28.08 -9.13
CA VAL A 639 -12.67 26.80 -9.29
C VAL A 639 -12.01 25.71 -8.44
N ASP A 640 -12.72 24.63 -8.12
CA ASP A 640 -12.03 23.43 -7.64
C ASP A 640 -11.62 22.56 -8.82
N VAL A 641 -10.44 21.94 -8.71
CA VAL A 641 -9.98 20.98 -9.72
C VAL A 641 -9.83 19.62 -9.08
N VAL A 642 -10.57 18.64 -9.62
CA VAL A 642 -10.58 17.26 -9.18
C VAL A 642 -9.81 16.43 -10.21
N MET A 643 -8.62 15.95 -9.87
CA MET A 643 -7.88 15.03 -10.72
C MET A 643 -8.24 13.59 -10.34
N LEU A 644 -8.67 12.82 -11.34
CA LEU A 644 -8.97 11.40 -11.25
C LEU A 644 -8.06 10.66 -12.25
N VAL A 645 -7.01 10.02 -11.75
CA VAL A 645 -5.98 9.38 -12.57
C VAL A 645 -5.94 7.88 -12.30
N GLU A 646 -6.23 7.05 -13.31
CA GLU A 646 -6.27 5.58 -13.16
C GLU A 646 -4.96 4.88 -13.54
N GLY A 647 -4.84 3.59 -13.26
CA GLY A 647 -3.67 2.77 -13.57
C GLY A 647 -3.99 1.50 -14.37
N GLU A 648 -5.09 1.51 -15.12
CA GLU A 648 -5.53 0.35 -15.90
C GLU A 648 -5.97 0.73 -17.33
N GLU A 649 -5.75 1.95 -17.81
CA GLU A 649 -6.28 2.41 -19.12
C GLU A 649 -5.76 1.52 -20.26
N GLU A 650 -4.45 1.23 -20.24
CA GLU A 650 -3.76 0.40 -21.23
C GLU A 650 -4.09 -1.09 -21.08
N ALA A 651 -4.77 -1.45 -19.99
CA ALA A 651 -5.34 -2.77 -19.71
C ALA A 651 -6.89 -2.76 -19.75
N GLY A 652 -7.48 -1.73 -20.34
CA GLY A 652 -8.91 -1.63 -20.62
C GLY A 652 -9.78 -1.01 -19.52
N SER A 653 -9.19 -0.21 -18.62
CA SER A 653 -9.84 0.48 -17.50
C SER A 653 -10.66 -0.45 -16.60
N ALA A 654 -10.16 -1.66 -16.36
CA ALA A 654 -10.84 -2.67 -15.57
C ALA A 654 -11.07 -2.20 -14.12
N GLY A 655 -12.33 -2.14 -13.68
CA GLY A 655 -12.72 -1.69 -12.35
C GLY A 655 -12.86 -0.17 -12.17
N PHE A 656 -12.46 0.64 -13.16
CA PHE A 656 -12.53 2.11 -13.10
C PHE A 656 -13.96 2.61 -12.82
N GLN A 657 -14.93 2.19 -13.63
CA GLN A 657 -16.31 2.65 -13.51
C GLN A 657 -16.91 2.31 -12.14
N LYS A 658 -16.58 1.13 -11.61
CA LYS A 658 -17.06 0.68 -10.30
C LYS A 658 -16.43 1.52 -9.19
N ALA A 659 -15.11 1.74 -9.22
CA ALA A 659 -14.42 2.59 -8.25
C ALA A 659 -14.97 4.03 -8.24
N VAL A 660 -15.29 4.60 -9.41
CA VAL A 660 -15.91 5.92 -9.52
C VAL A 660 -17.32 5.94 -8.90
N LYS A 661 -18.15 4.94 -9.20
CA LYS A 661 -19.52 4.84 -8.64
C LYS A 661 -19.51 4.69 -7.12
N GLU A 662 -18.63 3.83 -6.59
CA GLU A 662 -18.51 3.60 -5.14
C GLU A 662 -17.98 4.83 -4.38
N ASN A 663 -17.20 5.68 -5.04
CA ASN A 663 -16.60 6.88 -4.45
C ASN A 663 -17.25 8.19 -4.96
N LYS A 664 -18.45 8.12 -5.56
CA LYS A 664 -19.11 9.27 -6.18
C LYS A 664 -19.34 10.44 -5.22
N GLU A 665 -19.72 10.15 -3.98
CA GLU A 665 -19.91 11.17 -2.94
C GLU A 665 -18.60 11.90 -2.62
N LEU A 666 -17.49 11.17 -2.62
CA LEU A 666 -16.16 11.70 -2.33
C LEU A 666 -15.62 12.54 -3.49
N ILE A 667 -15.88 12.12 -4.74
CA ILE A 667 -15.56 12.90 -5.94
C ILE A 667 -16.41 14.18 -5.96
N GLY A 668 -17.69 14.06 -5.62
CA GLY A 668 -18.66 15.15 -5.57
C GLY A 668 -19.15 15.59 -6.96
N ALA A 669 -19.96 16.64 -6.99
CA ALA A 669 -20.53 17.16 -8.25
C ALA A 669 -19.47 17.82 -9.14
N ILE A 670 -19.55 17.57 -10.45
CA ILE A 670 -18.63 18.05 -11.49
C ILE A 670 -19.42 18.89 -12.51
N ASP A 671 -18.84 19.99 -12.98
CA ASP A 671 -19.45 20.87 -13.98
C ASP A 671 -18.90 20.62 -15.40
N VAL A 672 -17.62 20.26 -15.52
CA VAL A 672 -16.95 19.96 -16.80
C VAL A 672 -15.86 18.91 -16.60
N VAL A 673 -15.72 18.01 -17.56
CA VAL A 673 -14.67 16.97 -17.61
C VAL A 673 -13.62 17.38 -18.65
N LEU A 674 -12.40 17.65 -18.21
CA LEU A 674 -11.25 17.93 -19.05
C LEU A 674 -10.42 16.65 -19.24
N VAL A 675 -10.10 16.33 -20.48
CA VAL A 675 -9.24 15.21 -20.85
C VAL A 675 -8.08 15.71 -21.69
N SER A 676 -6.90 15.14 -21.48
CA SER A 676 -5.73 15.42 -22.32
C SER A 676 -4.98 14.13 -22.62
N ASN A 677 -5.56 13.32 -23.50
CA ASN A 677 -4.98 12.05 -23.94
C ASN A 677 -5.17 11.80 -25.44
N SER A 678 -4.59 12.67 -26.28
CA SER A 678 -4.62 12.52 -27.74
C SER A 678 -3.54 13.38 -28.40
N TYR A 679 -3.48 13.32 -29.72
CA TYR A 679 -2.39 13.87 -30.52
C TYR A 679 -2.91 14.86 -31.56
N TRP A 680 -2.06 15.80 -31.96
CA TRP A 680 -2.31 16.65 -33.11
C TRP A 680 -2.18 15.87 -34.42
N LEU A 681 -2.68 16.47 -35.51
CA LEU A 681 -2.50 15.94 -36.86
C LEU A 681 -1.07 16.08 -37.38
N ASP A 682 -0.32 17.05 -36.87
CA ASP A 682 1.07 17.30 -37.21
C ASP A 682 1.85 17.79 -35.97
N ASP A 683 3.08 18.27 -36.14
CA ASP A 683 3.95 18.70 -35.03
C ASP A 683 3.90 20.21 -34.72
N GLU A 684 3.07 20.98 -35.44
CA GLU A 684 3.08 22.45 -35.41
C GLU A 684 1.69 23.08 -35.18
N THR A 685 0.62 22.40 -35.59
CA THR A 685 -0.75 22.93 -35.61
C THR A 685 -1.56 22.39 -34.43
N PRO A 686 -1.98 23.25 -33.49
CA PRO A 686 -2.79 22.83 -32.37
C PRO A 686 -4.13 22.29 -32.82
N CYS A 687 -4.58 21.23 -32.17
CA CYS A 687 -5.86 20.60 -32.44
C CYS A 687 -6.76 20.60 -31.20
N MET A 688 -8.06 20.41 -31.41
CA MET A 688 -9.06 20.13 -30.39
C MET A 688 -9.79 18.84 -30.76
N THR A 689 -9.76 17.82 -29.90
CA THR A 689 -10.47 16.57 -30.17
C THR A 689 -11.91 16.70 -29.71
N PHE A 690 -12.87 16.36 -30.58
CA PHE A 690 -14.31 16.38 -30.22
C PHE A 690 -15.02 15.07 -30.52
N GLY A 691 -14.30 14.02 -30.91
CA GLY A 691 -14.93 12.71 -31.04
C GLY A 691 -13.93 11.57 -31.10
N LEU A 692 -14.33 10.45 -30.51
CA LEU A 692 -13.60 9.19 -30.45
C LEU A 692 -14.51 8.06 -30.92
N ARG A 693 -13.93 7.04 -31.52
CA ARG A 693 -14.68 5.83 -31.86
C ARG A 693 -14.89 5.00 -30.60
N GLY A 694 -15.94 4.18 -30.57
CA GLY A 694 -16.06 3.12 -29.60
C GLY A 694 -15.28 1.88 -30.05
N VAL A 695 -15.18 0.89 -29.18
CA VAL A 695 -14.52 -0.39 -29.52
C VAL A 695 -15.23 -1.58 -28.89
N ILE A 696 -15.29 -2.67 -29.64
CA ILE A 696 -15.67 -4.01 -29.17
C ILE A 696 -14.46 -4.91 -29.40
N HIS A 697 -13.95 -5.53 -28.34
CA HIS A 697 -12.90 -6.55 -28.42
C HIS A 697 -13.51 -7.93 -28.18
N ALA A 698 -13.24 -8.86 -29.10
CA ALA A 698 -13.72 -10.23 -29.04
C ALA A 698 -12.58 -11.23 -29.27
N THR A 699 -12.68 -12.38 -28.61
CA THR A 699 -11.86 -13.57 -28.89
C THR A 699 -12.73 -14.61 -29.59
N VAL A 700 -12.27 -15.09 -30.74
CA VAL A 700 -12.91 -16.15 -31.52
C VAL A 700 -12.00 -17.37 -31.48
N LYS A 701 -12.46 -18.49 -30.90
CA LYS A 701 -11.67 -19.71 -30.71
C LYS A 701 -12.37 -20.91 -31.33
N VAL A 702 -11.63 -21.67 -32.13
CA VAL A 702 -12.05 -22.97 -32.64
C VAL A 702 -11.18 -24.06 -32.03
N SER A 703 -11.79 -25.12 -31.50
CA SER A 703 -11.06 -26.22 -30.86
C SER A 703 -11.53 -27.59 -31.35
N SER A 704 -10.61 -28.54 -31.45
CA SER A 704 -10.87 -29.94 -31.70
C SER A 704 -10.96 -30.72 -30.39
N SER A 705 -11.64 -31.87 -30.42
CA SER A 705 -11.57 -32.87 -29.35
C SER A 705 -10.28 -33.70 -29.38
N GLN A 706 -9.52 -33.62 -30.48
CA GLN A 706 -8.25 -34.31 -30.67
C GLN A 706 -7.07 -33.44 -30.22
N PRO A 707 -5.94 -34.05 -29.78
CA PRO A 707 -4.71 -33.31 -29.51
C PRO A 707 -4.08 -32.78 -30.82
N ASP A 708 -2.98 -32.05 -30.71
CA ASP A 708 -2.20 -31.62 -31.87
C ASP A 708 -1.79 -32.85 -32.72
N LEU A 709 -2.04 -32.80 -34.03
CA LEU A 709 -1.82 -33.94 -34.94
C LEU A 709 -0.68 -33.66 -35.93
N HIS A 710 0.01 -34.70 -36.39
CA HIS A 710 1.01 -34.54 -37.46
C HIS A 710 0.35 -34.30 -38.81
N SER A 711 0.60 -33.15 -39.46
CA SER A 711 -0.10 -32.73 -40.68
C SER A 711 0.19 -33.63 -41.89
N GLY A 712 1.41 -34.18 -42.01
CA GLY A 712 1.71 -35.14 -43.07
C GLY A 712 0.99 -36.49 -42.95
N MET A 713 0.53 -36.86 -41.75
CA MET A 713 -0.15 -38.15 -41.50
C MET A 713 -1.67 -37.99 -41.50
N HIS A 714 -2.17 -36.85 -41.03
CA HIS A 714 -3.60 -36.61 -40.79
C HIS A 714 -4.18 -35.49 -41.68
N GLY A 715 -3.34 -34.80 -42.45
CA GLY A 715 -3.76 -33.72 -43.34
C GLY A 715 -4.76 -34.21 -44.37
N GLY A 716 -5.90 -33.52 -44.46
CA GLY A 716 -7.03 -33.90 -45.32
C GLY A 716 -7.94 -35.01 -44.77
N ALA A 717 -7.62 -35.61 -43.60
CA ALA A 717 -8.45 -36.63 -42.97
C ALA A 717 -9.27 -36.11 -41.76
N VAL A 718 -8.99 -34.90 -41.29
CA VAL A 718 -9.61 -34.30 -40.09
C VAL A 718 -10.13 -32.88 -40.38
N HIS A 719 -11.09 -32.40 -39.60
CA HIS A 719 -11.46 -30.98 -39.61
C HIS A 719 -10.42 -30.18 -38.82
N GLU A 720 -9.72 -29.28 -39.49
CA GLU A 720 -8.60 -28.54 -38.90
C GLU A 720 -9.10 -27.23 -38.27
N PRO A 721 -8.89 -26.99 -36.96
CA PRO A 721 -9.36 -25.78 -36.28
C PRO A 721 -8.90 -24.47 -36.93
N VAL A 722 -7.66 -24.42 -37.43
CA VAL A 722 -7.12 -23.24 -38.13
C VAL A 722 -7.88 -22.95 -39.42
N LEU A 723 -8.21 -23.97 -40.21
CA LEU A 723 -8.95 -23.79 -41.46
C LEU A 723 -10.37 -23.30 -41.20
N ASP A 724 -11.04 -23.87 -40.20
CA ASP A 724 -12.40 -23.44 -39.84
C ASP A 724 -12.40 -22.00 -39.32
N LEU A 725 -11.44 -21.64 -38.46
CA LEU A 725 -11.28 -20.26 -37.96
C LEU A 725 -11.02 -19.28 -39.11
N VAL A 726 -10.09 -19.60 -40.02
CA VAL A 726 -9.77 -18.73 -41.16
C VAL A 726 -10.98 -18.54 -42.08
N ARG A 727 -11.79 -19.59 -42.29
CA ARG A 727 -13.02 -19.49 -43.10
C ARG A 727 -14.04 -18.53 -42.49
N ILE A 728 -14.42 -18.74 -41.23
CA ILE A 728 -15.44 -17.89 -40.59
C ILE A 728 -14.97 -16.45 -40.39
N LEU A 729 -13.68 -16.23 -40.13
CA LEU A 729 -13.11 -14.89 -40.06
C LEU A 729 -13.04 -14.23 -41.44
N GLY A 730 -12.76 -15.01 -42.50
CA GLY A 730 -12.76 -14.53 -43.88
C GLY A 730 -14.15 -14.08 -44.36
N ASP A 731 -15.22 -14.65 -43.81
CA ASP A 731 -16.59 -14.30 -44.17
C ASP A 731 -17.06 -12.97 -43.54
N LEU A 732 -16.39 -12.48 -42.48
CA LEU A 732 -16.74 -11.21 -41.82
C LEU A 732 -16.65 -10.00 -42.77
N VAL A 733 -15.80 -10.08 -43.79
CA VAL A 733 -15.60 -9.03 -44.79
C VAL A 733 -15.86 -9.61 -46.18
N GLY A 734 -16.83 -9.06 -46.89
CA GLY A 734 -17.15 -9.53 -48.23
C GLY A 734 -16.11 -9.12 -49.27
N LYS A 735 -16.25 -9.67 -50.49
CA LYS A 735 -15.37 -9.38 -51.64
C LYS A 735 -15.34 -7.89 -52.06
N ASP A 736 -16.33 -7.11 -51.64
CA ASP A 736 -16.42 -5.66 -51.85
C ASP A 736 -15.73 -4.85 -50.73
N GLY A 737 -15.08 -5.51 -49.76
CA GLY A 737 -14.43 -4.89 -48.62
C GLY A 737 -15.39 -4.44 -47.50
N LYS A 738 -16.70 -4.70 -47.61
CA LYS A 738 -17.68 -4.31 -46.59
C LYS A 738 -17.86 -5.38 -45.51
N ILE A 739 -18.10 -4.94 -44.29
CA ILE A 739 -18.34 -5.82 -43.14
C ILE A 739 -19.75 -6.42 -43.27
N ARG A 740 -19.88 -7.73 -43.01
CA ARG A 740 -21.08 -8.54 -43.27
C ARG A 740 -21.98 -8.79 -42.05
N LEU A 741 -21.75 -8.05 -40.97
CA LEU A 741 -22.61 -8.10 -39.80
C LEU A 741 -23.98 -7.47 -40.11
N ASP A 742 -25.05 -8.11 -39.67
CA ASP A 742 -26.41 -7.59 -39.86
C ASP A 742 -26.58 -6.25 -39.14
N GLY A 743 -27.27 -5.31 -39.79
CA GLY A 743 -27.48 -3.96 -39.29
C GLY A 743 -26.21 -3.10 -39.14
N PHE A 744 -25.01 -3.57 -39.51
CA PHE A 744 -23.75 -2.91 -39.17
C PHE A 744 -23.69 -1.43 -39.55
N TYR A 745 -24.11 -1.09 -40.77
CA TYR A 745 -24.05 0.29 -41.27
C TYR A 745 -25.33 1.11 -40.98
N LYS A 746 -26.35 0.54 -40.33
CA LYS A 746 -27.66 1.18 -40.12
C LYS A 746 -27.58 2.48 -39.31
N GLY A 747 -26.73 2.50 -38.28
CA GLY A 747 -26.51 3.67 -37.42
C GLY A 747 -25.50 4.68 -37.97
N VAL A 748 -24.82 4.41 -39.08
CA VAL A 748 -23.79 5.32 -39.59
C VAL A 748 -24.45 6.54 -40.23
N ARG A 749 -24.29 7.71 -39.61
CA ARG A 749 -24.81 8.98 -40.12
C ARG A 749 -24.36 9.23 -41.57
N PRO A 750 -25.14 9.91 -42.43
CA PRO A 750 -24.62 10.46 -43.68
C PRO A 750 -23.70 11.66 -43.40
N ILE A 751 -22.81 12.00 -44.35
CA ILE A 751 -22.01 13.22 -44.28
C ILE A 751 -22.87 14.39 -44.77
N ASP A 752 -23.00 15.43 -43.95
CA ASP A 752 -23.68 16.66 -44.34
C ASP A 752 -22.72 17.71 -44.94
N ALA A 753 -23.27 18.82 -45.43
CA ALA A 753 -22.50 19.86 -46.10
C ALA A 753 -21.53 20.61 -45.15
N GLU A 754 -21.82 20.69 -43.86
CA GLU A 754 -20.95 21.36 -42.89
C GLU A 754 -19.81 20.45 -42.46
N GLU A 755 -20.08 19.16 -42.22
CA GLU A 755 -19.05 18.13 -42.00
C GLU A 755 -18.11 18.02 -43.23
N GLN A 756 -18.66 18.09 -44.44
CA GLN A 756 -17.87 18.08 -45.67
C GLN A 756 -16.91 19.28 -45.76
N LYS A 757 -17.41 20.51 -45.53
CA LYS A 757 -16.57 21.72 -45.49
C LYS A 757 -15.50 21.65 -44.40
N HIS A 758 -15.82 21.01 -43.28
CA HIS A 758 -14.87 20.82 -42.19
C HIS A 758 -13.68 19.96 -42.61
N TYR A 759 -13.92 18.83 -43.28
CA TYR A 759 -12.84 18.03 -43.88
C TYR A 759 -12.06 18.81 -44.94
N ASP A 760 -12.72 19.61 -45.77
CA ASP A 760 -12.06 20.39 -46.82
C ASP A 760 -11.02 21.36 -46.23
N ARG A 761 -11.34 22.03 -45.13
CA ARG A 761 -10.40 22.91 -44.40
C ARG A 761 -9.20 22.15 -43.85
N ILE A 762 -9.42 20.96 -43.29
CA ILE A 762 -8.34 20.11 -42.76
C ILE A 762 -7.43 19.64 -43.91
N VAL A 763 -8.01 19.21 -45.04
CA VAL A 763 -7.25 18.74 -46.20
C VAL A 763 -6.45 19.88 -46.83
N GLU A 764 -7.03 21.08 -46.95
CA GLU A 764 -6.32 22.28 -47.40
C GLU A 764 -5.13 22.58 -46.48
N HIS A 765 -5.31 22.50 -45.16
CA HIS A 765 -4.25 22.69 -44.18
C HIS A 765 -3.13 21.65 -44.33
N ILE A 766 -3.46 20.36 -44.29
CA ILE A 766 -2.48 19.26 -44.41
C ILE A 766 -1.72 19.36 -45.75
N SER A 767 -2.39 19.67 -46.85
CA SER A 767 -1.77 19.77 -48.17
C SER A 767 -0.74 20.90 -48.28
N ASN A 768 -0.86 21.93 -47.45
CA ASN A 768 0.08 23.05 -47.40
C ASN A 768 1.33 22.77 -46.54
N PHE A 769 1.31 21.73 -45.70
CA PHE A 769 2.45 21.32 -44.87
C PHE A 769 3.15 20.08 -45.47
N ALA A 770 4.45 20.19 -45.73
CA ALA A 770 5.24 19.20 -46.46
C ALA A 770 5.46 17.85 -45.72
N ASN A 771 4.90 17.64 -44.53
CA ASN A 771 5.03 16.38 -43.77
C ASN A 771 3.95 15.36 -44.17
N VAL A 772 4.15 14.81 -45.36
CA VAL A 772 3.34 13.79 -46.03
C VAL A 772 3.61 12.38 -45.46
N GLU A 773 3.95 12.23 -44.17
CA GLU A 773 4.13 10.89 -43.57
C GLU A 773 2.80 10.18 -43.32
N LEU A 774 1.73 10.94 -43.02
CA LEU A 774 0.36 10.43 -42.88
C LEU A 774 -0.17 9.74 -44.16
N LEU A 775 0.48 9.96 -45.31
CA LEU A 775 0.02 9.48 -46.63
C LEU A 775 0.76 8.25 -47.15
N LYS A 776 1.86 7.82 -46.51
CA LYS A 776 2.71 6.74 -47.08
C LYS A 776 2.05 5.35 -47.07
N HIS A 777 1.03 5.13 -46.25
CA HIS A 777 0.44 3.79 -46.04
C HIS A 777 -1.09 3.73 -46.18
N SER A 778 -1.73 4.77 -46.73
CA SER A 778 -3.18 4.76 -46.96
C SER A 778 -3.52 3.94 -48.23
N PRO A 779 -4.57 3.11 -48.22
CA PRO A 779 -5.06 2.44 -49.43
C PRO A 779 -5.64 3.41 -50.46
N THR A 780 -5.95 4.64 -50.06
CA THR A 780 -6.38 5.74 -50.93
C THR A 780 -5.32 6.84 -50.95
N SER A 781 -5.06 7.44 -52.12
CA SER A 781 -4.25 8.66 -52.21
C SER A 781 -5.01 9.93 -51.81
N ASP A 782 -6.33 9.82 -51.59
CA ASP A 782 -7.16 10.93 -51.12
C ASP A 782 -7.15 11.02 -49.58
N ILE A 783 -6.55 12.11 -49.08
CA ILE A 783 -6.47 12.45 -47.65
C ILE A 783 -7.85 12.51 -47.01
N ARG A 784 -8.83 13.08 -47.72
CA ARG A 784 -10.20 13.26 -47.23
C ARG A 784 -10.85 11.92 -46.94
N GLU A 785 -10.76 10.99 -47.90
CA GLU A 785 -11.33 9.65 -47.76
C GLU A 785 -10.67 8.87 -46.61
N ASN A 786 -9.35 9.04 -46.43
CA ASN A 786 -8.63 8.43 -45.31
C ASN A 786 -9.12 8.96 -43.95
N LEU A 787 -9.25 10.28 -43.79
CA LEU A 787 -9.76 10.90 -42.57
C LEU A 787 -11.20 10.46 -42.28
N ILE A 788 -12.06 10.42 -43.31
CA ILE A 788 -13.43 9.91 -43.20
C ILE A 788 -13.42 8.46 -42.70
N ALA A 789 -12.59 7.60 -43.29
CA ALA A 789 -12.47 6.20 -42.87
C ALA A 789 -11.99 6.07 -41.42
N LYS A 790 -11.00 6.87 -41.00
CA LYS A 790 -10.39 6.81 -39.66
C LYS A 790 -11.34 7.34 -38.58
N TRP A 791 -12.06 8.43 -38.85
CA TRP A 791 -12.75 9.20 -37.82
C TRP A 791 -14.23 8.87 -37.68
N ARG A 792 -14.90 8.54 -38.78
CA ARG A 792 -16.36 8.43 -38.82
C ARG A 792 -16.92 7.16 -39.44
N GLN A 793 -16.08 6.33 -40.05
CA GLN A 793 -16.51 5.01 -40.51
C GLN A 793 -16.18 3.94 -39.45
N PRO A 794 -17.10 2.99 -39.23
CA PRO A 794 -16.79 1.82 -38.43
C PRO A 794 -15.81 0.92 -39.18
N SER A 795 -14.97 0.20 -38.44
CA SER A 795 -13.95 -0.68 -39.02
C SER A 795 -13.82 -1.97 -38.23
N LEU A 796 -13.38 -3.04 -38.88
CA LEU A 796 -13.09 -4.32 -38.24
C LEU A 796 -11.62 -4.68 -38.50
N SER A 797 -10.96 -5.24 -37.49
CA SER A 797 -9.57 -5.69 -37.60
C SER A 797 -9.40 -7.04 -36.94
N ILE A 798 -8.65 -7.92 -37.61
CA ILE A 798 -8.20 -9.22 -37.10
C ILE A 798 -6.73 -9.05 -36.75
N HIS A 799 -6.36 -9.24 -35.48
CA HIS A 799 -5.04 -8.85 -35.00
C HIS A 799 -3.98 -9.95 -35.16
N LYS A 800 -4.31 -11.17 -34.74
CA LYS A 800 -3.40 -12.32 -34.77
C LYS A 800 -4.19 -13.62 -34.66
N ILE A 801 -3.58 -14.73 -35.09
CA ILE A 801 -4.08 -16.09 -34.87
C ILE A 801 -3.05 -16.83 -34.01
N ASP A 802 -3.41 -17.17 -32.78
CA ASP A 802 -2.63 -18.03 -31.90
C ASP A 802 -3.10 -19.49 -32.04
N VAL A 803 -2.18 -20.45 -31.98
CA VAL A 803 -2.46 -21.88 -32.13
C VAL A 803 -1.79 -22.70 -31.03
N THR A 804 -2.29 -23.91 -30.76
CA THR A 804 -1.58 -24.90 -29.94
C THR A 804 -0.46 -25.58 -30.73
N GLY A 805 0.54 -26.08 -30.01
CA GLY A 805 1.69 -26.79 -30.57
C GLY A 805 2.88 -25.88 -30.91
N PRO A 806 3.97 -26.44 -31.46
CA PRO A 806 5.19 -25.70 -31.76
C PRO A 806 5.00 -24.71 -32.93
N ALA A 807 5.57 -23.51 -32.83
CA ALA A 807 5.41 -22.43 -33.83
C ALA A 807 6.01 -22.72 -35.23
N HIS A 808 6.81 -23.78 -35.39
CA HIS A 808 7.56 -24.09 -36.62
C HIS A 808 7.42 -25.55 -37.11
N SER A 809 6.28 -26.21 -36.90
CA SER A 809 6.14 -27.64 -37.20
C SER A 809 4.99 -27.98 -38.17
N THR A 810 5.14 -29.12 -38.86
CA THR A 810 4.11 -29.80 -39.66
C THR A 810 3.02 -30.40 -38.77
N VAL A 811 2.28 -29.53 -38.09
CA VAL A 811 1.27 -29.87 -37.08
C VAL A 811 -0.08 -29.25 -37.45
N ILE A 812 -1.15 -30.01 -37.23
CA ILE A 812 -2.53 -29.54 -37.21
C ILE A 812 -2.85 -29.22 -35.74
N PRO A 813 -3.01 -27.95 -35.37
CA PRO A 813 -3.26 -27.56 -33.98
C PRO A 813 -4.62 -28.07 -33.48
N ALA A 814 -4.66 -28.52 -32.23
CA ALA A 814 -5.87 -28.85 -31.51
C ALA A 814 -6.77 -27.63 -31.30
N SER A 815 -6.21 -26.42 -31.19
CA SER A 815 -7.02 -25.20 -31.17
C SER A 815 -6.34 -24.04 -31.86
N ALA A 816 -7.17 -23.13 -32.37
CA ALA A 816 -6.77 -21.86 -32.95
C ALA A 816 -7.68 -20.76 -32.39
N GLN A 817 -7.11 -19.62 -32.03
CA GLN A 817 -7.86 -18.47 -31.54
C GLN A 817 -7.40 -17.18 -32.21
N SER A 818 -8.31 -16.23 -32.36
CA SER A 818 -8.02 -14.92 -32.92
C SER A 818 -8.62 -13.80 -32.09
N ALA A 819 -7.88 -12.70 -31.97
CA ALA A 819 -8.38 -11.46 -31.41
C ALA A 819 -8.96 -10.59 -32.54
N VAL A 820 -10.22 -10.20 -32.39
CA VAL A 820 -10.97 -9.35 -33.33
C VAL A 820 -11.36 -8.06 -32.60
N SER A 821 -11.18 -6.91 -33.25
CA SER A 821 -11.73 -5.64 -32.78
C SER A 821 -12.64 -5.01 -33.81
N ILE A 822 -13.68 -4.34 -33.32
CA ILE A 822 -14.61 -3.55 -34.12
C ILE A 822 -14.63 -2.14 -33.55
N ARG A 823 -14.30 -1.14 -34.38
CA ARG A 823 -14.49 0.27 -34.06
C ARG A 823 -15.89 0.68 -34.45
N ILE A 824 -16.63 1.27 -33.51
CA ILE A 824 -17.99 1.78 -33.74
C ILE A 824 -18.00 3.31 -33.72
N VAL A 825 -19.03 3.89 -34.30
CA VAL A 825 -19.20 5.34 -34.50
C VAL A 825 -20.57 5.79 -33.98
N PRO A 826 -20.85 7.10 -33.88
CA PRO A 826 -22.10 7.61 -33.32
C PRO A 826 -23.37 6.96 -33.87
N ASP A 827 -24.34 6.74 -32.98
CA ASP A 827 -25.64 6.09 -33.19
C ASP A 827 -25.61 4.57 -33.48
N GLN A 828 -24.43 3.93 -33.39
CA GLN A 828 -24.34 2.46 -33.37
C GLN A 828 -24.46 1.92 -31.94
N SER A 829 -25.27 0.88 -31.74
CA SER A 829 -25.38 0.17 -30.45
C SER A 829 -24.26 -0.88 -30.30
N LEU A 830 -23.59 -0.84 -29.15
CA LEU A 830 -22.62 -1.86 -28.75
C LEU A 830 -23.27 -3.25 -28.64
N GLU A 831 -24.46 -3.34 -28.05
CA GLU A 831 -25.18 -4.59 -27.82
C GLU A 831 -25.64 -5.23 -29.13
N GLU A 832 -26.20 -4.44 -30.04
CA GLU A 832 -26.65 -4.92 -31.35
C GLU A 832 -25.47 -5.47 -32.17
N ILE A 833 -24.37 -4.72 -32.25
CA ILE A 833 -23.18 -5.14 -33.02
C ILE A 833 -22.50 -6.35 -32.38
N SER A 834 -22.38 -6.38 -31.06
CA SER A 834 -21.80 -7.53 -30.34
C SER A 834 -22.62 -8.80 -30.57
N SER A 835 -23.95 -8.69 -30.49
CA SER A 835 -24.87 -9.81 -30.75
C SER A 835 -24.85 -10.25 -32.22
N SER A 836 -24.72 -9.29 -33.15
CA SER A 836 -24.59 -9.54 -34.58
C SER A 836 -23.28 -10.28 -34.90
N LEU A 837 -22.15 -9.89 -34.29
CA LEU A 837 -20.87 -10.60 -34.43
C LEU A 837 -20.95 -12.06 -33.97
N VAL A 838 -21.50 -12.29 -32.78
CA VAL A 838 -21.64 -13.65 -32.21
C VAL A 838 -22.55 -14.50 -33.10
N SER A 839 -23.72 -13.98 -33.45
CA SER A 839 -24.68 -14.68 -34.32
C SER A 839 -24.07 -15.01 -35.68
N PHE A 840 -23.41 -14.03 -36.32
CA PHE A 840 -22.77 -14.19 -37.63
C PHE A 840 -21.73 -15.31 -37.60
N LEU A 841 -20.84 -15.33 -36.60
CA LEU A 841 -19.78 -16.34 -36.51
C LEU A 841 -20.37 -17.75 -36.28
N HIS A 842 -21.41 -17.88 -35.47
CA HIS A 842 -22.10 -19.16 -35.30
C HIS A 842 -22.83 -19.61 -36.58
N GLU A 843 -23.45 -18.69 -37.31
CA GLU A 843 -24.11 -18.98 -38.58
C GLU A 843 -23.12 -19.33 -39.69
N ALA A 844 -21.96 -18.67 -39.75
CA ALA A 844 -20.88 -19.00 -40.68
C ALA A 844 -20.22 -20.34 -40.36
N PHE A 845 -20.15 -20.73 -39.09
CA PHE A 845 -19.56 -22.01 -38.67
C PHE A 845 -20.46 -23.23 -38.98
N ARG A 846 -21.79 -23.08 -38.89
CA ARG A 846 -22.74 -24.21 -39.08
C ARG A 846 -22.59 -24.92 -40.44
N PRO A 847 -22.53 -24.24 -41.61
CA PRO A 847 -22.41 -24.88 -42.92
C PRO A 847 -21.10 -25.64 -43.13
N LEU A 848 -20.07 -25.37 -42.32
CA LEU A 848 -18.80 -26.11 -42.39
C LEU A 848 -18.99 -27.59 -42.03
N ASN A 849 -20.06 -27.94 -41.30
CA ASN A 849 -20.31 -29.29 -40.78
C ASN A 849 -19.07 -29.88 -40.07
N SER A 850 -18.30 -29.01 -39.43
CA SER A 850 -17.06 -29.37 -38.74
C SER A 850 -17.35 -30.12 -37.44
N SER A 851 -16.46 -31.05 -37.10
CA SER A 851 -16.46 -31.72 -35.79
C SER A 851 -15.86 -30.87 -34.66
N ASN A 852 -15.33 -29.69 -34.98
CA ASN A 852 -14.72 -28.77 -34.02
C ASN A 852 -15.80 -27.95 -33.28
N THR A 853 -15.41 -27.30 -32.18
CA THR A 853 -16.26 -26.41 -31.40
C THR A 853 -15.84 -24.96 -31.58
N LEU A 854 -16.81 -24.05 -31.69
CA LEU A 854 -16.61 -22.60 -31.76
C LEU A 854 -17.02 -21.95 -30.44
N GLU A 855 -16.14 -21.12 -29.90
CA GLU A 855 -16.37 -20.23 -28.77
C GLU A 855 -16.12 -18.79 -29.22
N VAL A 856 -17.07 -17.89 -28.96
CA VAL A 856 -16.94 -16.45 -29.20
C VAL A 856 -17.15 -15.71 -27.89
N LYS A 857 -16.15 -14.96 -27.44
CA LYS A 857 -16.18 -14.20 -26.19
C LYS A 857 -16.00 -12.71 -26.46
N ILE A 858 -16.94 -11.89 -26.02
CA ILE A 858 -16.75 -10.43 -25.95
C ILE A 858 -15.97 -10.14 -24.67
N ASN A 859 -14.76 -9.61 -24.83
CA ASN A 859 -13.82 -9.40 -23.71
C ASN A 859 -14.03 -8.05 -23.06
N GLN A 860 -14.17 -7.00 -23.88
CA GLN A 860 -14.26 -5.62 -23.45
C GLN A 860 -15.05 -4.80 -24.48
N THR A 861 -15.81 -3.83 -23.99
CA THR A 861 -16.52 -2.85 -24.81
C THR A 861 -16.31 -1.45 -24.27
N ALA A 862 -16.29 -0.47 -25.17
CA ALA A 862 -16.28 0.94 -24.84
C ALA A 862 -17.11 1.69 -25.87
N ASP A 863 -17.97 2.61 -25.40
CA ASP A 863 -18.84 3.36 -26.29
C ASP A 863 -18.06 4.44 -27.06
N TRP A 864 -18.63 4.92 -28.14
CA TRP A 864 -18.11 6.08 -28.85
C TRP A 864 -18.33 7.36 -28.03
N TRP A 865 -17.60 8.42 -28.38
CA TRP A 865 -17.80 9.73 -27.78
C TRP A 865 -17.86 10.80 -28.85
N LEU A 866 -18.77 11.76 -28.71
CA LEU A 866 -18.91 12.90 -29.60
C LEU A 866 -19.28 14.14 -28.77
N GLY A 867 -18.30 15.01 -28.53
CA GLY A 867 -18.48 16.28 -27.87
C GLY A 867 -19.12 17.34 -28.79
N HIS A 868 -19.44 18.50 -28.21
CA HIS A 868 -20.06 19.62 -28.89
C HIS A 868 -19.06 20.79 -29.06
N PRO A 869 -18.50 21.02 -30.26
CA PRO A 869 -17.52 22.11 -30.48
C PRO A 869 -18.06 23.52 -30.21
N GLN A 870 -19.38 23.70 -30.27
CA GLN A 870 -20.07 24.97 -30.00
C GLN A 870 -20.53 25.12 -28.55
N ASP A 871 -20.25 24.14 -27.69
CA ASP A 871 -20.48 24.30 -26.24
C ASP A 871 -19.61 25.44 -25.67
N LEU A 872 -20.11 26.09 -24.63
CA LEU A 872 -19.45 27.23 -24.01
C LEU A 872 -18.05 26.87 -23.48
N HIS A 873 -17.86 25.68 -22.91
CA HIS A 873 -16.56 25.23 -22.42
C HIS A 873 -15.61 24.89 -23.57
N SER A 874 -16.12 24.22 -24.61
CA SER A 874 -15.38 23.90 -25.84
C SER A 874 -14.83 25.16 -26.52
N MET A 875 -15.68 26.18 -26.67
CA MET A 875 -15.29 27.46 -27.25
C MET A 875 -14.28 28.20 -26.36
N ALA A 876 -14.52 28.26 -25.05
CA ALA A 876 -13.60 28.91 -24.11
C ALA A 876 -12.21 28.27 -24.12
N LEU A 877 -12.13 26.94 -24.20
CA LEU A 877 -10.86 26.22 -24.30
C LEU A 877 -10.17 26.47 -25.64
N ALA A 878 -10.91 26.43 -26.76
CA ALA A 878 -10.35 26.71 -28.08
C ALA A 878 -9.81 28.15 -28.21
N GLU A 879 -10.47 29.14 -27.60
CA GLU A 879 -9.95 30.50 -27.49
C GLU A 879 -8.65 30.55 -26.69
N CYS A 880 -8.55 29.84 -25.56
CA CYS A 880 -7.31 29.77 -24.78
C CYS A 880 -6.16 29.17 -25.60
N VAL A 881 -6.44 28.17 -26.44
CA VAL A 881 -5.46 27.60 -27.38
C VAL A 881 -5.05 28.64 -28.42
N GLU A 882 -6.00 29.35 -29.03
CA GLU A 882 -5.73 30.40 -30.01
C GLU A 882 -4.87 31.52 -29.42
N GLU A 883 -5.15 31.95 -28.19
CA GLU A 883 -4.37 32.98 -27.48
C GLU A 883 -2.91 32.54 -27.21
N GLU A 884 -2.68 31.27 -26.86
CA GLU A 884 -1.33 30.76 -26.54
C GLU A 884 -0.50 30.36 -27.76
N TRP A 885 -1.17 29.91 -28.83
CA TRP A 885 -0.52 29.45 -30.06
C TRP A 885 -0.52 30.50 -31.17
N GLY A 886 -1.34 31.55 -31.07
CA GLY A 886 -1.52 32.54 -32.13
C GLY A 886 -2.21 31.97 -33.38
N MET A 887 -2.81 30.78 -33.27
CA MET A 887 -3.44 30.05 -34.37
C MET A 887 -4.72 29.38 -33.87
N LYS A 888 -5.78 29.43 -34.67
CA LYS A 888 -7.03 28.72 -34.37
C LYS A 888 -6.79 27.22 -34.36
N PRO A 889 -7.21 26.49 -33.32
CA PRO A 889 -7.05 25.05 -33.31
C PRO A 889 -7.93 24.38 -34.37
N LEU A 890 -7.41 23.31 -34.97
CA LEU A 890 -8.21 22.44 -35.83
C LEU A 890 -9.08 21.52 -34.98
N TRP A 891 -10.39 21.49 -35.25
CA TRP A 891 -11.28 20.52 -34.62
C TRP A 891 -11.11 19.17 -35.31
N ILE A 892 -10.72 18.15 -34.57
CA ILE A 892 -10.45 16.82 -35.11
C ILE A 892 -11.23 15.74 -34.36
N ARG A 893 -11.39 14.61 -35.03
CA ARG A 893 -11.81 13.37 -34.41
C ARG A 893 -10.62 12.43 -34.34
N GLU A 894 -10.76 11.37 -33.56
CA GLU A 894 -9.69 10.43 -33.29
C GLU A 894 -10.18 9.01 -33.60
N GLY A 895 -9.26 8.19 -34.11
CA GLY A 895 -9.57 6.80 -34.47
C GLY A 895 -9.55 5.85 -33.27
N GLY A 896 -8.92 6.27 -32.17
CA GLY A 896 -8.83 5.54 -30.91
C GLY A 896 -10.13 5.59 -30.10
N SER A 897 -10.05 5.05 -28.88
CA SER A 897 -11.15 5.01 -27.90
C SER A 897 -10.58 5.31 -26.53
N ILE A 898 -11.29 6.10 -25.73
CA ILE A 898 -10.97 6.34 -24.32
C ILE A 898 -12.27 6.04 -23.55
N PRO A 899 -12.42 4.82 -22.99
CA PRO A 899 -13.69 4.34 -22.43
C PRO A 899 -14.25 5.23 -21.31
N SER A 900 -13.35 5.92 -20.60
CA SER A 900 -13.69 6.73 -19.43
C SER A 900 -14.42 8.03 -19.78
N ILE A 901 -14.25 8.59 -20.98
CA ILE A 901 -14.90 9.87 -21.36
C ILE A 901 -16.44 9.76 -21.39
N PRO A 902 -17.04 8.89 -22.23
CA PRO A 902 -18.50 8.79 -22.29
C PRO A 902 -19.10 8.36 -20.94
N PHE A 903 -18.39 7.52 -20.19
CA PHE A 903 -18.80 7.12 -18.85
C PHE A 903 -18.83 8.31 -17.87
N LEU A 904 -17.77 9.11 -17.79
CA LEU A 904 -17.69 10.24 -16.87
C LEU A 904 -18.73 11.33 -17.22
N GLU A 905 -18.93 11.61 -18.50
CA GLU A 905 -19.94 12.56 -18.98
C GLU A 905 -21.35 12.13 -18.54
N GLN A 906 -21.68 10.85 -18.69
CA GLN A 906 -22.96 10.28 -18.25
C GLN A 906 -23.08 10.24 -16.72
N GLU A 907 -22.04 9.76 -16.01
CA GLU A 907 -22.08 9.54 -14.56
C GLU A 907 -22.21 10.85 -13.77
N PHE A 908 -21.54 11.91 -14.23
CA PHE A 908 -21.58 13.22 -13.60
C PHE A 908 -22.56 14.20 -14.25
N ASN A 909 -23.17 13.85 -15.39
CA ASN A 909 -24.02 14.73 -16.18
C ASN A 909 -23.30 16.08 -16.47
N ALA A 910 -22.05 15.97 -16.94
CA ALA A 910 -21.13 17.08 -17.14
C ALA A 910 -20.48 16.97 -18.52
N THR A 911 -20.39 18.10 -19.24
CA THR A 911 -19.81 18.11 -20.58
C THR A 911 -18.34 17.72 -20.55
N ALA A 912 -17.93 16.82 -21.44
CA ALA A 912 -16.53 16.50 -21.65
C ALA A 912 -15.88 17.38 -22.74
N ILE A 913 -14.64 17.79 -22.51
CA ILE A 913 -13.80 18.51 -23.47
C ILE A 913 -12.40 17.87 -23.51
N HIS A 914 -11.79 17.82 -24.69
CA HIS A 914 -10.53 17.11 -24.90
C HIS A 914 -9.48 18.03 -25.53
N LEU A 915 -8.44 18.34 -24.74
CA LEU A 915 -7.27 19.11 -25.15
C LEU A 915 -6.10 18.17 -25.48
N PRO A 916 -5.73 17.95 -26.73
CA PRO A 916 -4.52 17.20 -27.07
C PRO A 916 -3.26 18.02 -26.74
N MET A 917 -2.31 17.41 -26.03
CA MET A 917 -0.97 17.97 -25.84
C MET A 917 0.10 17.23 -26.67
N GLY A 918 -0.17 16.00 -27.09
CA GLY A 918 0.75 15.25 -27.93
C GLY A 918 0.75 15.72 -29.38
N SER A 919 1.80 15.40 -30.13
CA SER A 919 1.94 15.66 -31.56
C SER A 919 1.92 14.36 -32.37
N ALA A 920 1.72 14.47 -33.68
CA ALA A 920 1.57 13.29 -34.55
C ALA A 920 2.82 12.38 -34.56
N SER A 921 4.01 12.95 -34.35
CA SER A 921 5.27 12.21 -34.36
C SER A 921 5.71 11.69 -32.98
N ASP A 922 4.84 11.75 -31.98
CA ASP A 922 5.15 11.38 -30.59
C ASP A 922 5.37 9.87 -30.40
N SER A 923 5.00 9.05 -31.38
CA SER A 923 5.24 7.60 -31.38
C SER A 923 4.67 6.90 -30.13
N ALA A 924 3.49 7.33 -29.68
CA ALA A 924 2.77 6.65 -28.61
C ALA A 924 2.62 5.16 -28.88
N HIS A 925 2.78 4.36 -27.83
CA HIS A 925 2.86 2.89 -27.85
C HIS A 925 4.06 2.27 -28.58
N LEU A 926 4.83 3.06 -29.33
CA LEU A 926 5.98 2.62 -30.12
C LEU A 926 7.31 2.95 -29.41
N PRO A 927 8.44 2.41 -29.90
CA PRO A 927 9.77 2.82 -29.45
C PRO A 927 10.06 4.29 -29.73
N ASN A 928 10.88 4.92 -28.88
CA ASN A 928 11.23 6.34 -28.94
C ASN A 928 10.03 7.28 -28.78
N GLU A 929 9.05 6.85 -27.97
CA GLU A 929 7.97 7.73 -27.51
C GLU A 929 8.54 9.04 -26.97
N ARG A 930 7.94 10.16 -27.38
CA ARG A 930 8.40 11.51 -27.07
C ARG A 930 7.26 12.51 -26.96
N ILE A 931 7.55 13.67 -26.38
CA ILE A 931 6.67 14.85 -26.40
C ILE A 931 7.50 16.13 -26.51
N LYS A 932 7.00 17.13 -27.24
CA LYS A 932 7.69 18.42 -27.39
C LYS A 932 7.56 19.21 -26.08
N MET A 933 8.68 19.74 -25.55
CA MET A 933 8.67 20.50 -24.30
C MET A 933 7.69 21.68 -24.35
N VAL A 934 7.70 22.39 -25.49
CA VAL A 934 6.80 23.53 -25.74
C VAL A 934 5.33 23.15 -25.66
N ASN A 935 4.96 21.92 -26.04
CA ASN A 935 3.57 21.48 -25.96
C ASN A 935 3.11 21.32 -24.51
N LEU A 936 3.94 20.75 -23.63
CA LEU A 936 3.63 20.64 -22.20
C LEU A 936 3.57 22.02 -21.53
N GLU A 937 4.51 22.91 -21.86
CA GLU A 937 4.55 24.28 -21.31
C GLU A 937 3.34 25.11 -21.74
N LYS A 938 3.03 25.12 -23.05
CA LYS A 938 1.85 25.86 -23.53
C LYS A 938 0.55 25.18 -23.13
N GLY A 939 0.50 23.85 -23.09
CA GLY A 939 -0.66 23.10 -22.59
C GLY A 939 -0.98 23.45 -21.14
N ASN A 940 0.06 23.58 -20.29
CA ASN A 940 -0.06 24.10 -18.94
C ASN A 940 -0.68 25.51 -18.90
N HIS A 941 -0.20 26.45 -19.72
CA HIS A 941 -0.75 27.80 -19.78
C HIS A 941 -2.20 27.85 -20.28
N VAL A 942 -2.52 27.08 -21.32
CA VAL A 942 -3.89 26.94 -21.86
C VAL A 942 -4.84 26.49 -20.76
N VAL A 943 -4.45 25.45 -20.00
CA VAL A 943 -5.26 24.94 -18.89
C VAL A 943 -5.43 25.99 -17.80
N ALA A 944 -4.36 26.69 -17.41
CA ALA A 944 -4.45 27.76 -16.41
C ALA A 944 -5.40 28.90 -16.84
N LYS A 945 -5.38 29.31 -18.10
CA LYS A 945 -6.33 30.30 -18.65
C LYS A 945 -7.75 29.76 -18.71
N PHE A 946 -7.91 28.51 -19.14
CA PHE A 946 -9.21 27.86 -19.22
C PHE A 946 -9.89 27.81 -17.84
N LEU A 947 -9.17 27.42 -16.77
CA LEU A 947 -9.71 27.40 -15.41
C LEU A 947 -10.20 28.78 -14.94
N LYS A 948 -9.52 29.87 -15.35
CA LYS A 948 -10.01 31.24 -15.09
C LYS A 948 -11.28 31.57 -15.86
N LYS A 949 -11.41 31.12 -17.12
CA LYS A 949 -12.63 31.31 -17.92
C LYS A 949 -13.81 30.52 -17.35
N VAL A 950 -13.59 29.27 -16.90
CA VAL A 950 -14.65 28.44 -16.27
C VAL A 950 -15.24 29.10 -15.04
N ALA A 951 -14.44 29.83 -14.25
CA ALA A 951 -14.96 30.56 -13.09
C ALA A 951 -16.00 31.65 -13.45
N LEU A 952 -16.00 32.12 -14.70
CA LEU A 952 -16.89 33.17 -15.21
C LEU A 952 -18.14 32.61 -15.91
N ILE A 953 -18.21 31.28 -16.10
CA ILE A 953 -19.31 30.52 -16.71
C ILE A 953 -20.21 29.94 -15.61
#